data_AF-A0A2N9NQH6-F1
#
_entry.id   AF-A0A2N9NQH6-F1
#
_cell.length_a   1.000
_cell.length_b   1.000
_cell.length_c   1.000
_cell.angle_alpha   90.00
_cell.angle_beta   90.00
_cell.angle_gamma   90.00
#
_symmetry.space_group_name_H-M   'P 1'
#
loop_
_entity.id
_entity.type
_entity.pdbx_description
1 polymer ?
#
loop_
_entity_poly.entity_id
_entity_poly.type
_entity_poly.pdbx_seq_one_letter_code
_entity_poly.pdbx_strand_id
1 'polypeptide(L)'
;MDQPLTASGRNDNLRVIKALAPGDPALTCGKSGCCARTARVLAVGRAVAALLALCLVSPAFGQANSYTNTGSGKWEASASWSAGAPGLGDSIYLTNAPTKAVTVDQTTESSFPGTMDVSNLWISAPSGSTNTLLVLGINNLSVPFVIDNALTIAAGGSVLVSNSDWGALHSMTVSNGSLVVLGDTIIPGYHNFQFTVTGPTGFSSNNGAVYFVEGSSNNLLIADGARLDTGDVYLGFSGYPESFDSVTVTGTNSQLNVGLWSIGEAGSSNHVYIADGGTVRIAGILTLSSDPASQGNTVTLLPGGTLIVGSSVFLANTNDAQAGFQVSGGSTILSSDLIAGSFSSSTGTVGVTAGGLLIATNGVLGIGNDGTLTHGSGSGTLTVSNGTVVATTVNLGSSAGGKGLLTLQTNSLITISSNLNVVSGSLGSTSSVSVTGGSLFITNGAALIGSSGSAQMTISGGSHIIKQIRLGSTNGSGSGSFYGLGGHLQVLSSLSANFVLVDGIDIDGSGGTIIIGDSHDAEYDLESGMCTNWGDMTVGYSDGYTGTYVQDGGTMLVTNELMVGNDCADGSGGALGEVMLNGGWLYVTNATHTAVLDVRNGTLVLEPGATLVVDTLVVTNACAQFMNLGGTLVLNNPYILSPQLDADGDGQSNWAEALAGTDPLNPASVFKTLGAVRTNRSDVRLDWTTVAGHSYVVQTNASLANGAFHDATQPIAVGGAGEGTTNYVQPGGATNKATYYRVRLGP
;
A
#
# COMPACT_ATOMS: atom_id res chain seq x y z
N MET A 1 8.81 -2.27 60.67
CA MET A 1 7.39 -2.60 60.53
C MET A 1 7.20 -3.08 59.11
N ASP A 2 7.05 -4.39 59.01
CA ASP A 2 6.54 -5.25 57.93
C ASP A 2 6.75 -4.88 56.45
N GLN A 3 7.75 -5.58 55.94
CA GLN A 3 8.05 -6.12 54.61
C GLN A 3 6.86 -6.94 53.98
N PRO A 4 6.95 -7.54 52.77
CA PRO A 4 7.36 -6.99 51.45
C PRO A 4 6.85 -7.79 50.18
N LEU A 5 7.51 -7.54 49.01
CA LEU A 5 7.91 -8.47 47.91
C LEU A 5 6.86 -8.99 46.87
N THR A 6 7.00 -8.64 45.57
CA THR A 6 7.50 -9.43 44.38
C THR A 6 6.62 -10.62 43.94
N ALA A 7 6.58 -11.16 42.73
CA ALA A 7 6.94 -10.90 41.31
C ALA A 7 6.60 -12.22 40.56
N SER A 8 6.74 -12.26 39.21
CA SER A 8 6.75 -13.47 38.34
C SER A 8 5.38 -14.09 38.00
N GLY A 9 5.06 -14.58 36.79
CA GLY A 9 5.79 -14.82 35.55
C GLY A 9 5.21 -16.05 34.80
N ARG A 10 5.43 -16.12 33.46
CA ARG A 10 5.32 -17.28 32.51
C ARG A 10 3.93 -17.80 32.12
N ASN A 11 3.58 -17.78 30.81
CA ASN A 11 3.88 -18.72 29.69
C ASN A 11 3.18 -20.09 29.82
N ASP A 12 2.30 -20.42 28.85
CA ASP A 12 2.42 -21.59 27.95
C ASP A 12 1.11 -21.93 27.19
N ASN A 13 1.19 -21.81 25.86
CA ASN A 13 0.93 -22.81 24.81
C ASN A 13 -0.25 -23.82 24.83
N LEU A 14 -0.97 -23.81 23.69
CA LEU A 14 -1.51 -24.94 22.89
C LEU A 14 -2.63 -25.84 23.47
N ARG A 15 -3.75 -25.98 22.73
CA ARG A 15 -4.19 -27.23 22.02
C ARG A 15 -5.62 -27.19 21.44
N VAL A 16 -5.67 -27.48 20.12
CA VAL A 16 -6.49 -28.51 19.43
C VAL A 16 -7.96 -28.24 19.01
N ILE A 17 -8.19 -28.57 17.72
CA ILE A 17 -9.43 -28.62 16.93
C ILE A 17 -10.13 -30.00 17.04
N LYS A 18 -11.48 -30.02 17.15
CA LYS A 18 -12.52 -31.00 16.65
C LYS A 18 -13.71 -31.01 17.61
N ALA A 19 -14.99 -31.17 17.27
CA ALA A 19 -15.75 -31.38 16.03
C ALA A 19 -17.23 -31.00 16.34
N LEU A 20 -17.97 -30.46 15.37
CA LEU A 20 -19.40 -30.14 15.50
C LEU A 20 -20.28 -31.38 15.20
N ALA A 21 -21.28 -31.62 16.05
CA ALA A 21 -22.40 -32.52 15.80
C ALA A 21 -23.72 -31.71 15.75
N PRO A 22 -24.70 -32.09 14.91
CA PRO A 22 -25.93 -31.32 14.68
C PRO A 22 -27.12 -31.80 15.53
N GLY A 23 -28.04 -30.89 15.86
CA GLY A 23 -29.38 -31.27 16.35
C GLY A 23 -30.14 -30.22 17.16
N ASP A 24 -30.94 -29.42 16.44
CA ASP A 24 -32.37 -29.16 16.72
C ASP A 24 -32.83 -28.27 17.92
N PRO A 25 -34.06 -27.70 17.87
CA PRO A 25 -34.22 -26.24 17.81
C PRO A 25 -35.14 -25.65 18.90
N ALA A 26 -35.41 -24.35 18.73
CA ALA A 26 -36.47 -23.52 19.33
C ALA A 26 -36.11 -22.72 20.59
N LEU A 27 -35.98 -21.41 20.41
CA LEU A 27 -36.37 -20.41 21.40
C LEU A 27 -36.65 -19.07 20.70
N THR A 28 -37.92 -18.71 20.68
CA THR A 28 -38.43 -17.37 20.39
C THR A 28 -38.16 -16.44 21.57
N CYS A 29 -37.64 -15.22 21.32
CA CYS A 29 -38.13 -13.92 21.82
C CYS A 29 -37.00 -12.87 21.73
N GLY A 30 -37.36 -11.61 21.43
CA GLY A 30 -36.63 -10.46 21.95
C GLY A 30 -36.10 -9.47 20.90
N LYS A 31 -36.90 -8.44 20.61
CA LYS A 31 -36.44 -7.20 19.96
C LYS A 31 -35.33 -6.55 20.79
N SER A 32 -34.18 -6.23 20.17
CA SER A 32 -33.52 -4.91 20.24
C SER A 32 -32.18 -4.93 19.48
N GLY A 33 -31.98 -3.92 18.62
CA GLY A 33 -30.68 -3.34 18.32
C GLY A 33 -29.72 -4.08 17.38
N CYS A 34 -29.48 -3.45 16.23
CA CYS A 34 -28.32 -3.59 15.35
C CYS A 34 -28.24 -4.76 14.34
N CYS A 35 -27.76 -4.37 13.15
CA CYS A 35 -27.27 -5.14 11.99
C CYS A 35 -28.29 -5.71 10.98
N ALA A 36 -28.40 -5.02 9.83
CA ALA A 36 -28.27 -5.66 8.51
C ALA A 36 -27.88 -4.63 7.43
N ARG A 37 -26.58 -4.57 7.13
CA ARG A 37 -26.05 -4.12 5.84
C ARG A 37 -26.21 -5.25 4.80
N THR A 38 -26.26 -4.85 3.53
CA THR A 38 -25.93 -5.61 2.31
C THR A 38 -26.95 -6.65 1.82
N ALA A 39 -27.69 -6.30 0.76
CA ALA A 39 -27.60 -6.94 -0.57
C ALA A 39 -28.89 -6.69 -1.37
N ARG A 40 -28.78 -6.02 -2.53
CA ARG A 40 -29.37 -6.42 -3.83
C ARG A 40 -29.24 -5.29 -4.85
N VAL A 41 -28.09 -5.27 -5.53
CA VAL A 41 -28.01 -4.89 -6.94
C VAL A 41 -28.25 -6.18 -7.73
N LEU A 42 -29.45 -6.35 -8.29
CA LEU A 42 -29.75 -7.10 -9.53
C LEU A 42 -31.27 -7.15 -9.70
N ALA A 43 -31.80 -6.32 -10.60
CA ALA A 43 -32.93 -6.63 -11.50
C ALA A 43 -33.42 -5.34 -12.18
N VAL A 44 -32.70 -4.88 -13.19
CA VAL A 44 -33.29 -4.09 -14.27
C VAL A 44 -34.01 -5.08 -15.18
N GLY A 45 -35.34 -5.00 -15.25
CA GLY A 45 -36.13 -5.76 -16.21
C GLY A 45 -37.53 -6.11 -15.74
N ARG A 46 -38.50 -5.32 -16.21
CA ARG A 46 -39.96 -5.54 -16.21
C ARG A 46 -40.73 -5.12 -14.95
N ALA A 47 -41.15 -3.86 -14.92
CA ALA A 47 -42.34 -3.42 -14.20
C ALA A 47 -43.20 -2.55 -15.14
N VAL A 48 -43.83 -3.19 -16.13
CA VAL A 48 -45.03 -2.67 -16.79
C VAL A 48 -46.19 -3.50 -16.25
N ALA A 49 -47.20 -2.83 -15.70
CA ALA A 49 -48.50 -3.38 -15.28
C ALA A 49 -48.61 -4.07 -13.90
N ALA A 50 -48.31 -3.38 -12.79
CA ALA A 50 -48.88 -3.72 -11.47
C ALA A 50 -48.83 -2.56 -10.46
N LEU A 51 -49.47 -1.43 -10.79
CA LEU A 51 -49.83 -0.39 -9.80
C LEU A 51 -51.17 0.24 -10.21
N LEU A 52 -52.23 -0.57 -10.15
CA LEU A 52 -53.61 -0.07 -10.21
C LEU A 52 -54.25 -0.39 -8.86
N ALA A 53 -54.72 0.67 -8.19
CA ALA A 53 -55.55 0.70 -6.98
C ALA A 53 -54.84 0.59 -5.60
N LEU A 54 -54.49 1.76 -5.03
CA LEU A 54 -54.94 2.17 -3.69
C LEU A 54 -54.69 3.69 -3.47
N CYS A 55 -55.70 4.39 -2.97
CA CYS A 55 -55.77 5.83 -2.62
C CYS A 55 -55.67 6.87 -3.76
N LEU A 56 -56.85 7.21 -4.31
CA LEU A 56 -57.11 8.50 -4.96
C LEU A 56 -57.05 9.62 -3.91
N VAL A 57 -55.85 10.10 -3.61
CA VAL A 57 -55.68 11.53 -3.32
C VAL A 57 -55.39 12.15 -4.68
N SER A 58 -56.38 12.81 -5.27
CA SER A 58 -56.16 13.59 -6.48
C SER A 58 -55.05 14.61 -6.15
N PRO A 59 -53.93 14.65 -6.91
CA PRO A 59 -53.12 15.85 -6.91
C PRO A 59 -54.08 16.98 -7.30
N ALA A 60 -54.07 18.09 -6.57
CA ALA A 60 -54.67 19.31 -7.06
C ALA A 60 -53.87 19.71 -8.31
N PHE A 61 -54.26 19.22 -9.48
CA PHE A 61 -53.65 19.63 -10.73
C PHE A 61 -53.97 21.10 -10.91
N GLY A 62 -52.93 21.90 -11.12
CA GLY A 62 -53.08 23.27 -11.59
C GLY A 62 -53.95 23.33 -12.85
N GLN A 63 -54.64 24.45 -13.08
CA GLN A 63 -55.50 24.61 -14.24
C GLN A 63 -54.70 24.36 -15.53
N ALA A 64 -55.15 23.43 -16.37
CA ALA A 64 -54.46 23.14 -17.63
C ALA A 64 -54.60 24.34 -18.58
N ASN A 65 -53.47 24.91 -18.99
CA ASN A 65 -53.40 26.08 -19.84
C ASN A 65 -52.44 25.83 -21.01
N SER A 66 -52.99 25.61 -22.20
CA SER A 66 -52.24 25.20 -23.39
C SER A 66 -52.09 26.34 -24.38
N TYR A 67 -50.91 26.47 -24.99
CA TYR A 67 -50.71 27.43 -26.07
C TYR A 67 -51.44 26.98 -27.33
N THR A 68 -52.30 27.83 -27.87
CA THR A 68 -53.21 27.48 -28.98
C THR A 68 -52.76 28.06 -30.31
N ASN A 69 -51.92 29.10 -30.30
CA ASN A 69 -51.43 29.73 -31.52
C ASN A 69 -50.48 28.82 -32.31
N THR A 70 -50.57 28.90 -33.64
CA THR A 70 -49.70 28.14 -34.57
C THR A 70 -48.36 28.84 -34.82
N GLY A 71 -48.27 30.14 -34.57
CA GLY A 71 -47.05 30.92 -34.68
C GLY A 71 -46.35 31.13 -33.35
N SER A 72 -45.19 31.77 -33.41
CA SER A 72 -44.46 32.28 -32.24
C SER A 72 -45.21 33.45 -31.57
N GLY A 73 -44.96 33.71 -30.30
CA GLY A 73 -45.62 34.81 -29.59
C GLY A 73 -45.05 35.09 -28.20
N LYS A 74 -45.67 36.05 -27.52
CA LYS A 74 -45.29 36.48 -26.17
C LYS A 74 -46.02 35.65 -25.11
N TRP A 75 -45.33 35.36 -24.02
CA TRP A 75 -45.85 34.56 -22.92
C TRP A 75 -47.11 35.16 -22.28
N GLU A 76 -47.10 36.47 -22.02
CA GLU A 76 -48.21 37.18 -21.37
C GLU A 76 -49.46 37.38 -22.25
N ALA A 77 -49.41 37.01 -23.54
CA ALA A 77 -50.47 37.31 -24.49
C ALA A 77 -51.68 36.38 -24.30
N SER A 78 -52.65 36.80 -23.49
CA SER A 78 -53.81 36.00 -23.05
C SER A 78 -54.58 35.28 -24.16
N ALA A 79 -54.69 35.88 -25.36
CA ALA A 79 -55.37 35.26 -26.51
C ALA A 79 -54.64 34.05 -27.10
N SER A 80 -53.36 33.84 -26.73
CA SER A 80 -52.54 32.73 -27.21
C SER A 80 -52.75 31.44 -26.41
N TRP A 81 -53.58 31.48 -25.37
CA TRP A 81 -53.66 30.46 -24.33
C TRP A 81 -55.11 30.02 -24.10
N SER A 82 -55.32 28.74 -23.82
CA SER A 82 -56.66 28.16 -23.67
C SER A 82 -57.42 28.64 -22.43
N ALA A 83 -56.70 29.12 -21.41
CA ALA A 83 -57.26 29.56 -20.14
C ALA A 83 -56.92 31.03 -19.78
N GLY A 84 -56.44 31.82 -20.74
CA GLY A 84 -55.95 33.18 -20.49
C GLY A 84 -54.44 33.20 -20.23
N ALA A 85 -53.88 34.38 -19.92
CA ALA A 85 -52.43 34.51 -19.69
C ALA A 85 -51.99 33.56 -18.55
N PRO A 86 -50.86 32.86 -18.68
CA PRO A 86 -50.31 31.99 -17.64
C PRO A 86 -50.20 32.73 -16.31
N GLY A 87 -50.45 32.04 -15.20
CA GLY A 87 -50.27 32.61 -13.87
C GLY A 87 -50.22 31.57 -12.76
N LEU A 88 -50.21 32.06 -11.53
CA LEU A 88 -50.00 31.25 -10.32
C LEU A 88 -50.95 30.05 -10.29
N GLY A 89 -50.35 28.86 -10.13
CA GLY A 89 -51.10 27.61 -10.06
C GLY A 89 -51.47 26.99 -11.41
N ASP A 90 -51.17 27.61 -12.56
CA ASP A 90 -51.46 27.01 -13.86
C ASP A 90 -50.49 25.85 -14.21
N SER A 91 -50.99 24.84 -14.90
CA SER A 91 -50.15 23.83 -15.56
C SER A 91 -50.08 24.12 -17.06
N ILE A 92 -48.91 24.58 -17.50
CA ILE A 92 -48.66 25.11 -18.84
C ILE A 92 -48.24 24.02 -19.81
N TYR A 93 -48.83 24.04 -21.02
CA TYR A 93 -48.51 23.09 -22.10
C TYR A 93 -48.14 23.81 -23.41
N LEU A 94 -46.89 23.64 -23.85
CA LEU A 94 -46.37 24.03 -25.17
C LEU A 94 -46.17 22.79 -26.04
N THR A 95 -47.25 22.25 -26.61
CA THR A 95 -47.25 20.90 -27.21
C THR A 95 -47.83 20.80 -28.63
N ASN A 96 -48.46 21.88 -29.13
CA ASN A 96 -49.12 21.89 -30.43
C ASN A 96 -48.12 22.01 -31.61
N ALA A 97 -48.56 21.67 -32.82
CA ALA A 97 -47.83 21.96 -34.07
C ALA A 97 -48.13 23.39 -34.59
N PRO A 98 -47.34 23.93 -35.54
CA PRO A 98 -46.00 23.54 -35.98
C PRO A 98 -44.91 24.13 -35.06
N THR A 99 -43.64 24.15 -35.52
CA THR A 99 -42.50 24.81 -34.86
C THR A 99 -42.80 26.27 -34.51
N LYS A 100 -42.46 26.67 -33.29
CA LYS A 100 -42.66 28.05 -32.78
C LYS A 100 -41.81 28.35 -31.56
N ALA A 101 -41.70 29.63 -31.24
CA ALA A 101 -41.05 30.13 -30.03
C ALA A 101 -42.01 30.99 -29.19
N VAL A 102 -42.08 30.72 -27.89
CA VAL A 102 -42.79 31.56 -26.91
C VAL A 102 -41.74 32.30 -26.08
N THR A 103 -41.86 33.62 -25.95
CA THR A 103 -40.84 34.47 -25.30
C THR A 103 -41.35 35.07 -24.01
N VAL A 104 -40.58 34.85 -22.94
CA VAL A 104 -40.59 35.55 -21.64
C VAL A 104 -39.36 36.45 -21.63
N ASP A 105 -39.55 37.75 -21.46
CA ASP A 105 -38.43 38.71 -21.41
C ASP A 105 -38.66 39.80 -20.37
N GLN A 106 -37.74 40.77 -20.30
CA GLN A 106 -37.82 41.90 -19.37
C GLN A 106 -39.15 42.68 -19.46
N THR A 107 -39.81 42.71 -20.63
CA THR A 107 -41.14 43.36 -20.76
C THR A 107 -42.22 42.55 -20.06
N THR A 108 -42.13 41.21 -20.14
CA THR A 108 -43.01 40.27 -19.43
C THR A 108 -42.84 40.47 -17.92
N GLU A 109 -41.60 40.48 -17.41
CA GLU A 109 -41.27 40.71 -16.00
C GLU A 109 -41.79 42.07 -15.50
N SER A 110 -41.51 43.16 -16.21
CA SER A 110 -41.82 44.51 -15.72
C SER A 110 -43.30 44.88 -15.81
N SER A 111 -43.99 44.36 -16.83
CA SER A 111 -45.35 44.80 -17.18
C SER A 111 -46.42 43.77 -16.82
N PHE A 112 -46.04 42.50 -16.69
CA PHE A 112 -46.94 41.37 -16.42
C PHE A 112 -46.40 40.43 -15.34
N PRO A 113 -46.00 40.93 -14.15
CA PRO A 113 -45.33 40.13 -13.11
C PRO A 113 -46.19 38.97 -12.59
N GLY A 114 -47.52 39.08 -12.64
CA GLY A 114 -48.43 37.99 -12.26
C GLY A 114 -48.41 36.77 -13.19
N THR A 115 -47.67 36.83 -14.30
CA THR A 115 -47.52 35.73 -15.26
C THR A 115 -46.20 34.96 -15.11
N MET A 116 -45.36 35.37 -14.16
CA MET A 116 -44.00 34.84 -13.98
C MET A 116 -43.92 33.59 -13.09
N ASP A 117 -45.04 33.19 -12.49
CA ASP A 117 -45.15 32.06 -11.57
C ASP A 117 -46.21 31.09 -12.09
N VAL A 118 -45.84 29.82 -12.27
CA VAL A 118 -46.73 28.73 -12.74
C VAL A 118 -46.45 27.44 -11.98
N SER A 119 -47.44 26.53 -11.92
CA SER A 119 -47.30 25.26 -11.21
C SER A 119 -46.42 24.25 -11.97
N ASN A 120 -46.79 23.93 -13.21
CA ASN A 120 -46.09 22.95 -14.03
C ASN A 120 -45.84 23.52 -15.42
N LEU A 121 -44.76 23.12 -16.07
CA LEU A 121 -44.46 23.50 -17.44
C LEU A 121 -44.04 22.29 -18.25
N TRP A 122 -44.82 21.97 -19.28
CA TRP A 122 -44.56 20.87 -20.21
C TRP A 122 -44.32 21.39 -21.62
N ILE A 123 -43.16 21.07 -22.18
CA ILE A 123 -42.75 21.51 -23.52
C ILE A 123 -42.39 20.30 -24.36
N SER A 124 -43.07 20.14 -25.49
CA SER A 124 -42.81 19.07 -26.45
C SER A 124 -43.29 19.48 -27.84
N ALA A 125 -42.93 18.75 -28.89
CA ALA A 125 -43.51 19.00 -30.21
C ALA A 125 -43.76 17.70 -30.98
N PRO A 126 -44.73 17.68 -31.91
CA PRO A 126 -44.88 16.57 -32.84
C PRO A 126 -43.61 16.34 -33.66
N SER A 127 -43.40 15.11 -34.13
CA SER A 127 -42.22 14.73 -34.91
C SER A 127 -41.99 15.69 -36.08
N GLY A 128 -40.74 16.13 -36.26
CA GLY A 128 -40.34 17.10 -37.28
C GLY A 128 -40.62 18.57 -36.93
N SER A 129 -41.18 18.86 -35.75
CA SER A 129 -41.37 20.23 -35.24
C SER A 129 -40.56 20.48 -33.97
N THR A 130 -40.37 21.76 -33.61
CA THR A 130 -39.76 22.18 -32.34
C THR A 130 -40.54 23.30 -31.68
N ASN A 131 -40.96 23.10 -30.43
CA ASN A 131 -41.55 24.16 -29.61
C ASN A 131 -40.48 24.68 -28.66
N THR A 132 -40.20 25.98 -28.72
CA THR A 132 -39.14 26.62 -27.92
C THR A 132 -39.74 27.59 -26.91
N LEU A 133 -39.31 27.52 -25.64
CA LEU A 133 -39.47 28.62 -24.69
C LEU A 133 -38.17 29.41 -24.61
N LEU A 134 -38.27 30.73 -24.77
CA LEU A 134 -37.16 31.66 -24.63
C LEU A 134 -37.36 32.46 -23.34
N VAL A 135 -36.40 32.40 -22.40
CA VAL A 135 -36.41 33.17 -21.15
C VAL A 135 -35.20 34.11 -21.14
N LEU A 136 -35.44 35.40 -21.42
CA LEU A 136 -34.38 36.32 -21.84
C LEU A 136 -34.31 37.59 -21.00
N GLY A 137 -33.18 37.83 -20.34
CA GLY A 137 -32.89 39.10 -19.67
C GLY A 137 -33.76 39.42 -18.45
N ILE A 138 -34.26 38.40 -17.73
CA ILE A 138 -35.02 38.58 -16.47
C ILE A 138 -34.02 38.87 -15.35
N ASN A 139 -33.94 40.11 -14.87
CA ASN A 139 -32.84 40.53 -13.98
C ASN A 139 -33.29 41.14 -12.65
N ASN A 140 -34.59 41.16 -12.38
CA ASN A 140 -35.13 41.55 -11.09
C ASN A 140 -35.36 40.31 -10.20
N LEU A 141 -34.47 40.11 -9.23
CA LEU A 141 -34.56 39.01 -8.25
C LEU A 141 -35.87 39.00 -7.43
N SER A 142 -36.67 40.07 -7.46
CA SER A 142 -37.98 40.11 -6.81
C SER A 142 -39.10 39.51 -7.68
N VAL A 143 -38.86 39.27 -8.97
CA VAL A 143 -39.84 38.72 -9.92
C VAL A 143 -39.17 37.69 -10.87
N PRO A 144 -38.56 36.61 -10.34
CA PRO A 144 -38.00 35.55 -11.16
C PRO A 144 -39.06 34.80 -11.97
N PHE A 145 -38.65 34.10 -13.03
CA PHE A 145 -39.52 33.15 -13.74
C PHE A 145 -39.51 31.78 -13.02
N VAL A 146 -40.56 31.48 -12.28
CA VAL A 146 -40.62 30.33 -11.36
C VAL A 146 -41.62 29.28 -11.84
N ILE A 147 -41.19 28.02 -11.74
CA ILE A 147 -42.03 26.84 -11.93
C ILE A 147 -42.10 26.10 -10.60
N ASP A 148 -43.22 26.22 -9.90
CA ASP A 148 -43.35 25.77 -8.52
C ASP A 148 -43.14 24.25 -8.36
N ASN A 149 -43.54 23.44 -9.32
CA ASN A 149 -43.47 21.98 -9.20
C ASN A 149 -42.50 21.35 -10.21
N ALA A 150 -42.92 21.23 -11.47
CA ALA A 150 -42.18 20.43 -12.44
C ALA A 150 -42.02 21.11 -13.81
N LEU A 151 -40.77 21.18 -14.27
CA LEU A 151 -40.43 21.45 -15.67
C LEU A 151 -40.17 20.12 -16.39
N THR A 152 -40.90 19.87 -17.48
CA THR A 152 -40.64 18.74 -18.39
C THR A 152 -40.41 19.23 -19.81
N ILE A 153 -39.24 18.90 -20.37
CA ILE A 153 -38.85 19.16 -21.75
C ILE A 153 -38.74 17.80 -22.43
N ALA A 154 -39.78 17.41 -23.16
CA ALA A 154 -39.82 16.15 -23.88
C ALA A 154 -39.35 16.30 -25.33
N ALA A 155 -39.41 15.22 -26.12
CA ALA A 155 -39.02 15.22 -27.53
C ALA A 155 -39.63 16.39 -28.32
N GLY A 156 -38.79 17.08 -29.11
CA GLY A 156 -39.17 18.29 -29.86
C GLY A 156 -39.39 19.54 -29.00
N GLY A 157 -39.25 19.45 -27.68
CA GLY A 157 -39.24 20.60 -26.78
C GLY A 157 -37.84 21.20 -26.64
N SER A 158 -37.77 22.53 -26.57
CA SER A 158 -36.53 23.27 -26.33
C SER A 158 -36.76 24.40 -25.35
N VAL A 159 -35.82 24.63 -24.44
CA VAL A 159 -35.77 25.81 -23.57
C VAL A 159 -34.41 26.47 -23.72
N LEU A 160 -34.41 27.76 -24.01
CA LEU A 160 -33.22 28.60 -23.98
C LEU A 160 -33.41 29.67 -22.90
N VAL A 161 -32.49 29.68 -21.95
CA VAL A 161 -32.41 30.70 -20.91
C VAL A 161 -31.12 31.49 -21.09
N SER A 162 -31.21 32.81 -21.01
CA SER A 162 -30.05 33.69 -21.18
C SER A 162 -30.16 34.91 -20.28
N ASN A 163 -29.19 35.05 -19.37
CA ASN A 163 -29.11 36.18 -18.42
C ASN A 163 -30.44 36.44 -17.69
N SER A 164 -31.07 35.38 -17.22
CA SER A 164 -32.39 35.43 -16.60
C SER A 164 -32.37 34.74 -15.24
N ASP A 165 -33.06 35.30 -14.25
CA ASP A 165 -33.38 34.60 -13.01
C ASP A 165 -34.60 33.68 -13.23
N TRP A 166 -34.39 32.38 -13.02
CA TRP A 166 -35.37 31.34 -13.36
C TRP A 166 -35.11 30.04 -12.59
N GLY A 167 -36.13 29.19 -12.49
CA GLY A 167 -35.93 27.83 -12.00
C GLY A 167 -37.22 27.05 -11.79
N ALA A 168 -37.07 25.73 -11.58
CA ALA A 168 -38.14 24.90 -11.06
C ALA A 168 -37.81 24.49 -9.61
N LEU A 169 -38.78 24.47 -8.71
CA LEU A 169 -38.48 24.27 -7.28
C LEU A 169 -38.33 22.79 -6.88
N HIS A 170 -39.02 21.86 -7.54
CA HIS A 170 -39.00 20.44 -7.14
C HIS A 170 -38.36 19.52 -8.18
N SER A 171 -38.65 19.72 -9.47
CA SER A 171 -38.05 18.87 -10.50
C SER A 171 -37.86 19.52 -11.86
N MET A 172 -36.78 19.09 -12.52
CA MET A 172 -36.49 19.38 -13.91
C MET A 172 -36.22 18.06 -14.64
N THR A 173 -36.94 17.80 -15.73
CA THR A 173 -36.75 16.61 -16.57
C THR A 173 -36.56 17.01 -18.01
N VAL A 174 -35.42 16.64 -18.59
CA VAL A 174 -35.13 16.73 -20.02
C VAL A 174 -35.14 15.32 -20.59
N SER A 175 -36.22 14.92 -21.25
CA SER A 175 -36.38 13.59 -21.83
C SER A 175 -36.44 13.66 -23.35
N ASN A 176 -35.30 13.43 -24.02
CA ASN A 176 -35.12 13.64 -25.47
C ASN A 176 -35.37 15.08 -25.95
N GLY A 177 -35.48 16.05 -25.03
CA GLY A 177 -35.57 17.47 -25.31
C GLY A 177 -34.23 18.20 -25.16
N SER A 178 -34.25 19.53 -25.26
CA SER A 178 -33.07 20.39 -25.12
C SER A 178 -33.27 21.49 -24.08
N LEU A 179 -32.33 21.63 -23.16
CA LEU A 179 -32.21 22.77 -22.25
C LEU A 179 -30.86 23.45 -22.45
N VAL A 180 -30.86 24.75 -22.70
CA VAL A 180 -29.63 25.55 -22.86
C VAL A 180 -29.71 26.75 -21.95
N VAL A 181 -28.74 26.89 -21.05
CA VAL A 181 -28.64 27.96 -20.07
C VAL A 181 -27.35 28.72 -20.31
N LEU A 182 -27.48 30.02 -20.60
CA LEU A 182 -26.38 30.91 -20.95
C LEU A 182 -26.26 32.06 -19.93
N GLY A 183 -25.02 32.47 -19.64
CA GLY A 183 -24.69 33.48 -18.62
C GLY A 183 -24.36 32.86 -17.26
N ASP A 184 -24.14 33.70 -16.24
CA ASP A 184 -23.82 33.29 -14.86
C ASP A 184 -25.08 32.82 -14.10
N THR A 185 -25.86 31.94 -14.74
CA THR A 185 -27.14 31.49 -14.21
C THR A 185 -26.97 30.16 -13.47
N ILE A 186 -27.46 30.14 -12.24
CA ILE A 186 -27.42 28.99 -11.34
C ILE A 186 -28.65 28.12 -11.60
N ILE A 187 -28.50 26.78 -11.59
CA ILE A 187 -29.64 25.87 -11.41
C ILE A 187 -29.65 25.51 -9.91
N PRO A 188 -30.51 26.13 -9.08
CA PRO A 188 -30.55 25.86 -7.65
C PRO A 188 -31.31 24.55 -7.39
N GLY A 189 -30.64 23.59 -6.75
CA GLY A 189 -31.32 22.49 -6.08
C GLY A 189 -31.72 22.89 -4.65
N TYR A 190 -32.98 22.64 -4.30
CA TYR A 190 -33.51 22.74 -2.92
C TYR A 190 -33.68 21.34 -2.31
N HIS A 191 -34.16 21.22 -1.07
CA HIS A 191 -34.45 19.93 -0.44
C HIS A 191 -35.28 18.99 -1.33
N ASN A 192 -34.77 17.77 -1.57
CA ASN A 192 -35.35 16.73 -2.43
C ASN A 192 -35.52 17.13 -3.91
N PHE A 193 -34.74 18.07 -4.42
CA PHE A 193 -34.82 18.45 -5.83
C PHE A 193 -34.29 17.35 -6.76
N GLN A 194 -34.99 17.14 -7.87
CA GLN A 194 -34.64 16.12 -8.87
C GLN A 194 -34.35 16.75 -10.23
N PHE A 195 -33.14 16.58 -10.72
CA PHE A 195 -32.76 16.93 -12.09
C PHE A 195 -32.46 15.67 -12.89
N THR A 196 -33.24 15.40 -13.93
CA THR A 196 -33.05 14.25 -14.81
C THR A 196 -32.80 14.69 -16.25
N VAL A 197 -31.74 14.19 -16.88
CA VAL A 197 -31.49 14.30 -18.32
C VAL A 197 -31.42 12.87 -18.87
N THR A 198 -32.36 12.50 -19.74
CA THR A 198 -32.50 11.13 -20.23
C THR A 198 -32.85 11.06 -21.71
N GLY A 199 -32.45 9.96 -22.34
CA GLY A 199 -32.79 9.58 -23.69
C GLY A 199 -31.72 9.98 -24.72
N PRO A 200 -31.66 9.31 -25.88
CA PRO A 200 -30.55 9.44 -26.83
C PRO A 200 -30.33 10.84 -27.40
N THR A 201 -31.35 11.71 -27.36
CA THR A 201 -31.24 13.12 -27.78
C THR A 201 -31.44 14.10 -26.63
N GLY A 202 -31.52 13.60 -25.39
CA GLY A 202 -31.64 14.45 -24.20
C GLY A 202 -30.37 15.26 -24.01
N PHE A 203 -30.50 16.57 -24.07
CA PHE A 203 -29.36 17.48 -23.97
C PHE A 203 -29.64 18.62 -23.00
N SER A 204 -28.71 18.84 -22.07
CA SER A 204 -28.70 20.02 -21.23
C SER A 204 -27.33 20.67 -21.27
N SER A 205 -27.29 22.00 -21.29
CA SER A 205 -26.05 22.75 -21.14
C SER A 205 -26.22 23.94 -20.21
N ASN A 206 -25.21 24.20 -19.38
CA ASN A 206 -25.11 25.41 -18.56
C ASN A 206 -23.70 26.00 -18.67
N ASN A 207 -23.58 27.27 -19.05
CA ASN A 207 -22.28 27.94 -19.07
C ASN A 207 -21.81 28.36 -17.66
N GLY A 208 -22.75 28.56 -16.73
CA GLY A 208 -22.47 28.80 -15.32
C GLY A 208 -22.19 27.52 -14.54
N ALA A 209 -22.08 27.66 -13.21
CA ALA A 209 -21.99 26.52 -12.31
C ALA A 209 -23.37 25.92 -11.98
N VAL A 210 -23.43 24.60 -11.87
CA VAL A 210 -24.58 23.87 -11.30
C VAL A 210 -24.31 23.65 -9.82
N TYR A 211 -25.30 24.01 -9.01
CA TYR A 211 -25.14 24.31 -7.60
C TYR A 211 -26.26 23.62 -6.84
N PHE A 212 -25.93 22.52 -6.19
CA PHE A 212 -26.81 21.91 -5.17
C PHE A 212 -26.47 22.60 -3.84
N VAL A 213 -26.91 23.86 -3.71
CA VAL A 213 -26.51 24.77 -2.61
C VAL A 213 -27.32 24.54 -1.36
N GLU A 214 -28.64 24.34 -1.50
CA GLU A 214 -29.57 24.39 -0.39
C GLU A 214 -30.28 23.05 -0.19
N GLY A 215 -30.19 22.57 1.03
CA GLY A 215 -30.91 21.39 1.48
C GLY A 215 -30.18 20.08 1.30
N SER A 216 -30.97 19.02 1.20
CA SER A 216 -30.48 17.64 1.27
C SER A 216 -31.30 16.73 0.37
N SER A 217 -30.74 15.56 0.06
CA SER A 217 -31.36 14.52 -0.76
C SER A 217 -31.67 14.98 -2.18
N ASN A 218 -30.85 15.89 -2.72
CA ASN A 218 -30.88 16.26 -4.12
C ASN A 218 -30.42 15.08 -5.00
N ASN A 219 -30.96 14.98 -6.22
CA ASN A 219 -30.55 13.94 -7.16
C ASN A 219 -30.39 14.51 -8.57
N LEU A 220 -29.23 14.25 -9.17
CA LEU A 220 -28.95 14.46 -10.58
C LEU A 220 -28.78 13.10 -11.29
N LEU A 221 -29.64 12.82 -12.26
CA LEU A 221 -29.58 11.62 -13.09
C LEU A 221 -29.30 11.97 -14.55
N ILE A 222 -28.24 11.39 -15.11
CA ILE A 222 -27.98 11.39 -16.56
C ILE A 222 -28.02 9.95 -17.05
N ALA A 223 -28.98 9.65 -17.94
CA ALA A 223 -29.28 8.29 -18.35
C ALA A 223 -29.59 8.12 -19.84
N ASP A 224 -29.56 6.86 -20.30
CA ASP A 224 -30.09 6.43 -21.59
C ASP A 224 -29.54 7.18 -22.82
N GLY A 225 -28.24 7.54 -22.80
CA GLY A 225 -27.55 8.19 -23.90
C GLY A 225 -27.60 9.72 -23.90
N ALA A 226 -28.12 10.32 -22.83
CA ALA A 226 -28.22 11.77 -22.67
C ALA A 226 -26.88 12.44 -22.38
N ARG A 227 -26.80 13.76 -22.60
CA ARG A 227 -25.61 14.56 -22.30
C ARG A 227 -25.95 15.81 -21.49
N LEU A 228 -25.18 16.04 -20.42
CA LEU A 228 -25.16 17.29 -19.67
C LEU A 228 -23.76 17.90 -19.73
N ASP A 229 -23.68 19.13 -20.25
CA ASP A 229 -22.47 19.95 -20.22
C ASP A 229 -22.67 21.10 -19.22
N THR A 230 -21.75 21.29 -18.30
CA THR A 230 -21.83 22.41 -17.35
C THR A 230 -20.46 23.02 -17.11
N GLY A 231 -20.43 24.25 -16.59
CA GLY A 231 -19.24 24.82 -15.96
C GLY A 231 -18.87 24.00 -14.72
N ASP A 232 -18.90 24.59 -13.54
CA ASP A 232 -18.55 23.84 -12.33
C ASP A 232 -19.75 23.07 -11.76
N VAL A 233 -19.48 22.03 -10.97
CA VAL A 233 -20.49 21.32 -10.18
C VAL A 233 -20.12 21.37 -8.72
N TYR A 234 -21.05 21.83 -7.88
CA TYR A 234 -20.94 21.80 -6.43
C TYR A 234 -22.05 20.94 -5.85
N LEU A 235 -21.67 19.85 -5.19
CA LEU A 235 -22.59 18.91 -4.52
C LEU A 235 -22.42 19.06 -3.01
N GLY A 236 -23.49 19.33 -2.25
CA GLY A 236 -23.41 19.56 -0.80
C GLY A 236 -22.58 20.80 -0.42
N PHE A 237 -22.93 21.96 -0.97
CA PHE A 237 -22.14 23.19 -0.78
C PHE A 237 -22.32 23.87 0.58
N SER A 238 -23.55 23.95 1.14
CA SER A 238 -23.81 24.67 2.41
C SER A 238 -23.87 23.73 3.64
N GLY A 239 -23.52 24.28 4.82
CA GLY A 239 -23.14 23.57 6.06
C GLY A 239 -24.22 22.80 6.82
N TYR A 240 -25.10 22.10 6.12
CA TYR A 240 -25.95 21.07 6.74
C TYR A 240 -25.10 19.82 7.03
N PRO A 241 -25.06 19.32 8.28
CA PRO A 241 -24.19 18.20 8.66
C PRO A 241 -24.43 16.92 7.86
N GLU A 242 -25.61 16.76 7.26
CA GLU A 242 -25.98 15.64 6.40
C GLU A 242 -26.73 16.15 5.16
N SER A 243 -26.12 16.05 3.98
CA SER A 243 -26.73 16.53 2.73
C SER A 243 -27.23 15.37 1.86
N PHE A 244 -26.64 14.17 1.89
CA PHE A 244 -27.14 12.98 1.16
C PHE A 244 -27.45 13.20 -0.33
N ASP A 245 -26.82 14.19 -0.96
CA ASP A 245 -27.06 14.50 -2.35
C ASP A 245 -26.39 13.44 -3.24
N SER A 246 -26.97 13.21 -4.42
CA SER A 246 -26.49 12.18 -5.31
C SER A 246 -26.41 12.60 -6.77
N VAL A 247 -25.40 12.09 -7.46
CA VAL A 247 -25.26 12.20 -8.92
C VAL A 247 -25.08 10.81 -9.49
N THR A 248 -25.92 10.44 -10.46
CA THR A 248 -25.84 9.15 -11.15
C THR A 248 -25.70 9.37 -12.65
N VAL A 249 -24.65 8.80 -13.24
CA VAL A 249 -24.43 8.78 -14.70
C VAL A 249 -24.39 7.33 -15.15
N THR A 250 -25.42 6.90 -15.86
CA THR A 250 -25.62 5.48 -16.23
C THR A 250 -26.12 5.32 -17.66
N GLY A 251 -25.86 4.17 -18.28
CA GLY A 251 -26.30 3.87 -19.64
C GLY A 251 -25.30 4.29 -20.71
N THR A 252 -25.25 3.48 -21.77
CA THR A 252 -24.32 3.67 -22.88
C THR A 252 -24.48 5.06 -23.49
N ASN A 253 -23.35 5.76 -23.67
CA ASN A 253 -23.27 7.12 -24.22
C ASN A 253 -23.84 8.23 -23.33
N SER A 254 -24.27 7.93 -22.10
CA SER A 254 -24.64 8.97 -21.15
C SER A 254 -23.39 9.73 -20.70
N GLN A 255 -23.44 11.06 -20.75
CA GLN A 255 -22.26 11.92 -20.54
C GLN A 255 -22.55 13.08 -19.59
N LEU A 256 -21.65 13.27 -18.63
CA LEU A 256 -21.55 14.48 -17.83
C LEU A 256 -20.18 15.11 -18.07
N ASN A 257 -20.15 16.32 -18.59
CA ASN A 257 -18.92 17.08 -18.79
C ASN A 257 -18.97 18.33 -17.88
N VAL A 258 -17.92 18.52 -17.08
CA VAL A 258 -17.83 19.59 -16.08
C VAL A 258 -16.47 20.27 -16.16
N GLY A 259 -16.41 21.55 -15.80
CA GLY A 259 -15.22 22.32 -15.52
C GLY A 259 -14.50 21.77 -14.29
N LEU A 260 -14.84 22.27 -13.10
CA LEU A 260 -14.42 21.74 -11.81
C LEU A 260 -15.55 20.97 -11.13
N TRP A 261 -15.23 19.98 -10.29
CA TRP A 261 -16.22 19.31 -9.45
C TRP A 261 -15.79 19.29 -7.98
N SER A 262 -16.60 19.92 -7.13
CA SER A 262 -16.46 19.90 -5.69
C SER A 262 -17.61 19.11 -5.05
N ILE A 263 -17.28 18.10 -4.24
CA ILE A 263 -18.24 17.22 -3.58
C ILE A 263 -18.05 17.30 -2.08
N GLY A 264 -19.07 17.76 -1.38
CA GLY A 264 -19.02 18.03 0.05
C GLY A 264 -18.03 19.16 0.34
N GLU A 265 -18.35 20.39 -0.08
CA GLU A 265 -17.63 21.53 0.47
C GLU A 265 -17.91 21.61 1.96
N ALA A 266 -19.18 21.69 2.36
CA ALA A 266 -19.59 21.59 3.77
C ALA A 266 -20.50 20.39 4.07
N GLY A 267 -21.21 19.86 3.06
CA GLY A 267 -22.14 18.74 3.22
C GLY A 267 -21.45 17.38 3.36
N SER A 268 -22.11 16.46 4.05
CA SER A 268 -21.65 15.07 4.27
C SER A 268 -22.54 14.04 3.56
N SER A 269 -22.00 12.84 3.38
CA SER A 269 -22.70 11.67 2.85
C SER A 269 -23.24 11.84 1.43
N ASN A 270 -22.57 12.67 0.61
CA ASN A 270 -22.91 12.80 -0.80
C ASN A 270 -22.30 11.67 -1.64
N HIS A 271 -23.03 11.21 -2.65
CA HIS A 271 -22.65 10.02 -3.41
C HIS A 271 -22.71 10.24 -4.92
N VAL A 272 -21.62 9.92 -5.61
CA VAL A 272 -21.56 9.89 -7.08
C VAL A 272 -21.45 8.46 -7.56
N TYR A 273 -22.31 8.08 -8.52
CA TYR A 273 -22.31 6.77 -9.17
C TYR A 273 -22.11 6.92 -10.67
N ILE A 274 -21.14 6.19 -11.23
CA ILE A 274 -20.88 6.14 -12.67
C ILE A 274 -20.90 4.68 -13.09
N ALA A 275 -21.80 4.29 -14.00
CA ALA A 275 -22.08 2.88 -14.29
C ALA A 275 -22.50 2.64 -15.74
N ASP A 276 -22.55 1.38 -16.16
CA ASP A 276 -23.30 0.89 -17.32
C ASP A 276 -23.01 1.64 -18.65
N GLY A 277 -21.76 2.06 -18.87
CA GLY A 277 -21.34 2.80 -20.07
C GLY A 277 -21.43 4.33 -19.94
N GLY A 278 -21.86 4.84 -18.79
CA GLY A 278 -21.85 6.26 -18.46
C GLY A 278 -20.42 6.80 -18.34
N THR A 279 -20.22 8.03 -18.80
CA THR A 279 -18.91 8.70 -18.77
C THR A 279 -19.01 10.07 -18.10
N VAL A 280 -18.11 10.33 -17.16
CA VAL A 280 -17.91 11.67 -16.59
C VAL A 280 -16.54 12.21 -17.01
N ARG A 281 -16.49 13.45 -17.48
CA ARG A 281 -15.26 14.18 -17.79
C ARG A 281 -15.21 15.47 -16.97
N ILE A 282 -14.14 15.62 -16.20
CA ILE A 282 -13.84 16.80 -15.41
C ILE A 282 -12.63 17.47 -16.06
N ALA A 283 -12.76 18.71 -16.54
CA ALA A 283 -11.66 19.42 -17.17
C ALA A 283 -10.61 19.88 -16.15
N GLY A 284 -11.05 20.28 -14.95
CA GLY A 284 -10.26 20.78 -13.85
C GLY A 284 -10.11 19.76 -12.72
N ILE A 285 -10.18 20.27 -11.49
CA ILE A 285 -9.93 19.53 -10.25
C ILE A 285 -11.20 18.75 -9.83
N LEU A 286 -11.00 17.59 -9.21
CA LEU A 286 -12.03 16.91 -8.42
C LEU A 286 -11.66 16.99 -6.94
N THR A 287 -12.50 17.61 -6.12
CA THR A 287 -12.31 17.69 -4.67
C THR A 287 -13.45 16.99 -3.94
N LEU A 288 -13.10 16.19 -2.92
CA LEU A 288 -14.05 15.56 -2.02
C LEU A 288 -13.75 15.98 -0.57
N SER A 289 -14.77 16.44 0.15
CA SER A 289 -14.74 16.82 1.57
C SER A 289 -13.71 17.93 1.86
N SER A 290 -14.10 19.18 1.62
CA SER A 290 -13.22 20.36 1.78
C SER A 290 -13.47 21.21 3.04
N ASP A 291 -14.40 20.79 3.91
CA ASP A 291 -14.64 21.37 5.24
C ASP A 291 -14.40 20.32 6.35
N PRO A 292 -13.91 20.72 7.54
CA PRO A 292 -13.62 19.78 8.63
C PRO A 292 -14.80 18.94 9.12
N ALA A 293 -16.04 19.43 8.96
CA ALA A 293 -17.24 18.66 9.32
C ALA A 293 -17.64 17.65 8.23
N SER A 294 -17.08 17.74 7.03
CA SER A 294 -17.50 16.99 5.85
C SER A 294 -17.00 15.55 5.87
N GLN A 295 -17.92 14.60 5.99
CA GLN A 295 -17.64 13.18 6.14
C GLN A 295 -18.42 12.32 5.14
N GLY A 296 -17.91 11.12 4.84
CA GLY A 296 -18.67 10.11 4.10
C GLY A 296 -18.99 10.41 2.64
N ASN A 297 -18.41 11.47 2.05
CA ASN A 297 -18.57 11.76 0.64
C ASN A 297 -17.82 10.74 -0.22
N THR A 298 -18.45 10.24 -1.27
CA THR A 298 -17.87 9.20 -2.11
C THR A 298 -18.11 9.38 -3.59
N VAL A 299 -17.11 9.00 -4.39
CA VAL A 299 -17.26 8.69 -5.81
C VAL A 299 -17.11 7.18 -6.00
N THR A 300 -18.09 6.54 -6.65
CA THR A 300 -18.10 5.10 -6.94
C THR A 300 -18.28 4.86 -8.43
N LEU A 301 -17.28 4.22 -9.05
CA LEU A 301 -17.36 3.72 -10.41
C LEU A 301 -17.74 2.24 -10.38
N LEU A 302 -18.86 1.92 -11.00
CA LEU A 302 -19.39 0.57 -11.16
C LEU A 302 -19.01 0.02 -12.55
N PRO A 303 -19.27 -1.27 -12.83
CA PRO A 303 -18.92 -1.87 -14.12
C PRO A 303 -19.38 -1.04 -15.32
N GLY A 304 -18.46 -0.82 -16.27
CA GLY A 304 -18.70 -0.01 -17.47
C GLY A 304 -18.71 1.51 -17.27
N GLY A 305 -18.66 2.02 -16.03
CA GLY A 305 -18.53 3.44 -15.74
C GLY A 305 -17.12 3.96 -16.04
N THR A 306 -17.02 5.17 -16.58
CA THR A 306 -15.73 5.82 -16.89
C THR A 306 -15.65 7.22 -16.28
N LEU A 307 -14.57 7.51 -15.57
CA LEU A 307 -14.22 8.85 -15.07
C LEU A 307 -12.89 9.30 -15.68
N ILE A 308 -12.87 10.52 -16.21
CA ILE A 308 -11.67 11.17 -16.72
C ILE A 308 -11.51 12.51 -15.99
N VAL A 309 -10.36 12.74 -15.37
CA VAL A 309 -10.04 13.98 -14.66
C VAL A 309 -8.83 14.66 -15.32
N GLY A 310 -9.02 15.90 -15.75
CA GLY A 310 -8.04 16.73 -16.45
C GLY A 310 -6.99 17.36 -15.54
N SER A 311 -7.20 17.36 -14.22
CA SER A 311 -6.27 17.83 -13.20
C SER A 311 -6.19 16.86 -12.02
N SER A 312 -5.76 17.34 -10.86
CA SER A 312 -5.58 16.53 -9.64
C SER A 312 -6.92 16.17 -8.99
N VAL A 313 -6.91 15.04 -8.26
CA VAL A 313 -8.01 14.58 -7.40
C VAL A 313 -7.57 14.71 -5.94
N PHE A 314 -8.38 15.36 -5.10
CA PHE A 314 -8.11 15.51 -3.66
C PHE A 314 -9.23 14.87 -2.84
N LEU A 315 -8.88 13.95 -1.95
CA LEU A 315 -9.79 13.25 -1.05
C LEU A 315 -9.50 13.67 0.39
N ALA A 316 -10.52 14.17 1.09
CA ALA A 316 -10.40 14.71 2.43
C ALA A 316 -9.42 15.89 2.47
N ASN A 317 -9.79 16.95 1.74
CA ASN A 317 -8.94 18.08 1.38
C ASN A 317 -8.84 19.16 2.47
N THR A 318 -9.07 18.80 3.73
CA THR A 318 -8.88 19.68 4.89
C THR A 318 -8.77 18.85 6.17
N ASN A 319 -8.49 19.50 7.29
CA ASN A 319 -8.37 18.84 8.60
C ASN A 319 -9.67 18.11 8.96
N ASP A 320 -9.57 16.96 9.65
CA ASP A 320 -10.69 16.16 10.17
C ASP A 320 -11.66 15.56 9.12
N ALA A 321 -11.58 15.99 7.85
CA ALA A 321 -12.45 15.54 6.78
C ALA A 321 -12.25 14.04 6.43
N GLN A 322 -13.29 13.43 5.87
CA GLN A 322 -13.24 12.04 5.40
C GLN A 322 -13.86 11.89 4.01
N ALA A 323 -13.18 11.16 3.12
CA ALA A 323 -13.66 10.93 1.75
C ALA A 323 -13.27 9.55 1.22
N GLY A 324 -14.09 9.04 0.29
CA GLY A 324 -13.86 7.76 -0.38
C GLY A 324 -13.89 7.84 -1.90
N PHE A 325 -12.98 7.12 -2.54
CA PHE A 325 -12.91 6.99 -3.99
C PHE A 325 -12.82 5.51 -4.36
N GLN A 326 -13.87 4.99 -4.99
CA GLN A 326 -14.05 3.56 -5.22
C GLN A 326 -14.16 3.26 -6.71
N VAL A 327 -13.16 2.59 -7.26
CA VAL A 327 -13.16 2.07 -8.63
C VAL A 327 -13.54 0.59 -8.59
N SER A 328 -14.84 0.30 -8.55
CA SER A 328 -15.41 -1.04 -8.38
C SER A 328 -15.93 -1.60 -9.72
N GLY A 329 -15.01 -2.01 -10.59
CA GLY A 329 -15.31 -2.54 -11.93
C GLY A 329 -15.37 -1.52 -13.06
N GLY A 330 -15.37 -0.21 -12.74
CA GLY A 330 -15.25 0.87 -13.71
C GLY A 330 -13.80 1.25 -14.02
N SER A 331 -13.61 2.36 -14.75
CA SER A 331 -12.29 2.87 -15.14
C SER A 331 -12.13 4.36 -14.81
N THR A 332 -11.01 4.69 -14.16
CA THR A 332 -10.59 6.06 -13.87
C THR A 332 -9.28 6.38 -14.58
N ILE A 333 -9.22 7.51 -15.27
CA ILE A 333 -8.01 8.04 -15.91
C ILE A 333 -7.73 9.44 -15.36
N LEU A 334 -6.51 9.61 -14.81
CA LEU A 334 -6.07 10.86 -14.20
C LEU A 334 -4.96 11.51 -15.03
N SER A 335 -5.08 12.82 -15.22
CA SER A 335 -4.08 13.63 -15.93
C SER A 335 -3.03 14.23 -14.99
N SER A 336 -3.20 14.08 -13.67
CA SER A 336 -2.31 14.60 -12.63
C SER A 336 -2.38 13.69 -11.37
N ASP A 337 -2.12 14.26 -10.20
CA ASP A 337 -2.05 13.57 -8.92
C ASP A 337 -3.43 13.05 -8.43
N LEU A 338 -3.40 11.95 -7.68
CA LEU A 338 -4.47 11.58 -6.75
C LEU A 338 -3.91 11.65 -5.34
N ILE A 339 -4.49 12.52 -4.52
CA ILE A 339 -4.04 12.81 -3.16
C ILE A 339 -5.13 12.42 -2.17
N ALA A 340 -4.81 11.51 -1.24
CA ALA A 340 -5.77 10.98 -0.27
C ALA A 340 -5.28 11.18 1.17
N GLY A 341 -6.00 12.00 1.96
CA GLY A 341 -5.74 12.19 3.39
C GLY A 341 -4.46 12.97 3.67
N SER A 342 -4.31 14.16 3.09
CA SER A 342 -3.11 15.00 3.24
C SER A 342 -3.12 15.88 4.50
N PHE A 343 -4.26 16.14 5.13
CA PHE A 343 -4.39 17.11 6.23
C PHE A 343 -4.49 16.46 7.61
N SER A 344 -4.27 17.22 8.69
CA SER A 344 -4.31 16.69 10.06
C SER A 344 -5.64 16.00 10.36
N SER A 345 -5.58 14.79 10.93
CA SER A 345 -6.76 13.97 11.26
C SER A 345 -7.66 13.59 10.07
N SER A 346 -7.31 14.00 8.84
CA SER A 346 -8.09 13.67 7.65
C SER A 346 -7.92 12.20 7.27
N THR A 347 -8.96 11.59 6.70
CA THR A 347 -8.91 10.21 6.21
C THR A 347 -9.35 10.12 4.76
N GLY A 348 -8.42 9.79 3.87
CA GLY A 348 -8.69 9.49 2.47
C GLY A 348 -8.66 7.99 2.21
N THR A 349 -9.69 7.46 1.53
CA THR A 349 -9.75 6.03 1.18
C THR A 349 -9.88 5.84 -0.33
N VAL A 350 -9.02 4.99 -0.89
CA VAL A 350 -9.03 4.61 -2.30
C VAL A 350 -9.19 3.10 -2.40
N GLY A 351 -10.23 2.64 -3.08
CA GLY A 351 -10.45 1.23 -3.38
C GLY A 351 -10.45 0.98 -4.88
N VAL A 352 -9.72 -0.03 -5.33
CA VAL A 352 -9.75 -0.50 -6.72
C VAL A 352 -10.10 -1.98 -6.70
N THR A 353 -11.35 -2.29 -7.01
CA THR A 353 -11.95 -3.60 -6.75
C THR A 353 -12.77 -4.12 -7.91
N ALA A 354 -13.12 -5.41 -7.87
CA ALA A 354 -14.14 -6.02 -8.74
C ALA A 354 -13.93 -5.78 -10.26
N GLY A 355 -12.68 -5.84 -10.71
CA GLY A 355 -12.24 -5.61 -12.09
C GLY A 355 -11.92 -4.14 -12.42
N GLY A 356 -11.91 -3.26 -11.41
CA GLY A 356 -11.69 -1.83 -11.60
C GLY A 356 -10.29 -1.49 -12.11
N LEU A 357 -10.18 -0.40 -12.87
CA LEU A 357 -8.94 0.10 -13.45
C LEU A 357 -8.69 1.56 -13.04
N LEU A 358 -7.59 1.81 -12.32
CA LEU A 358 -7.11 3.16 -12.00
C LEU A 358 -5.79 3.45 -12.75
N ILE A 359 -5.79 4.49 -13.59
CA ILE A 359 -4.59 4.97 -14.30
C ILE A 359 -4.19 6.34 -13.75
N ALA A 360 -3.05 6.40 -13.07
CA ALA A 360 -2.43 7.58 -12.44
C ALA A 360 -0.98 7.75 -12.92
N THR A 361 -0.80 7.87 -14.24
CA THR A 361 0.53 7.87 -14.88
C THR A 361 1.13 9.26 -15.10
N ASN A 362 0.34 10.33 -14.94
CA ASN A 362 0.78 11.70 -15.24
C ASN A 362 1.05 12.52 -13.96
N GLY A 363 1.01 11.89 -12.80
CA GLY A 363 1.27 12.50 -11.49
C GLY A 363 1.65 11.45 -10.44
N VAL A 364 1.51 11.84 -9.18
CA VAL A 364 1.76 11.01 -7.99
C VAL A 364 0.45 10.42 -7.50
N LEU A 365 0.47 9.12 -7.18
CA LEU A 365 -0.54 8.50 -6.33
C LEU A 365 -0.11 8.67 -4.87
N GLY A 366 -0.58 9.75 -4.24
CA GLY A 366 -0.22 10.17 -2.89
C GLY A 366 -1.24 9.70 -1.86
N ILE A 367 -0.81 8.85 -0.93
CA ILE A 367 -1.65 8.25 0.11
C ILE A 367 -1.09 8.65 1.47
N GLY A 368 -1.79 9.53 2.20
CA GLY A 368 -1.34 10.07 3.48
C GLY A 368 -0.29 11.16 3.34
N ASN A 369 -0.23 11.87 2.22
CA ASN A 369 0.67 12.99 1.93
C ASN A 369 0.01 13.95 0.94
N ASP A 370 0.65 15.08 0.63
CA ASP A 370 0.17 16.10 -0.31
C ASP A 370 0.73 15.97 -1.74
N GLY A 371 1.27 14.81 -2.08
CA GLY A 371 2.01 14.56 -3.32
C GLY A 371 3.52 14.57 -3.11
N THR A 372 4.00 15.08 -1.96
CA THR A 372 5.42 15.06 -1.59
C THR A 372 5.70 14.04 -0.48
N LEU A 373 6.98 13.71 -0.25
CA LEU A 373 7.39 12.86 0.89
C LEU A 373 7.54 13.66 2.20
N THR A 374 7.42 14.99 2.14
CA THR A 374 7.81 15.89 3.24
C THR A 374 6.65 16.63 3.88
N HIS A 375 5.47 16.57 3.27
CA HIS A 375 4.30 17.29 3.72
C HIS A 375 3.07 16.37 3.74
N GLY A 376 2.13 16.75 4.60
CA GLY A 376 0.89 16.06 4.86
C GLY A 376 0.90 15.29 6.18
N SER A 377 -0.21 15.31 6.91
CA SER A 377 -0.30 14.80 8.29
C SER A 377 -1.54 13.95 8.53
N GLY A 378 -2.23 13.55 7.46
CA GLY A 378 -3.43 12.73 7.51
C GLY A 378 -3.16 11.24 7.33
N SER A 379 -4.25 10.48 7.20
CA SER A 379 -4.23 9.04 6.97
C SER A 379 -4.80 8.74 5.59
N GLY A 380 -4.00 8.09 4.76
CA GLY A 380 -4.45 7.59 3.46
C GLY A 380 -4.45 6.06 3.44
N THR A 381 -5.45 5.48 2.78
CA THR A 381 -5.47 4.04 2.49
C THR A 381 -5.71 3.77 1.01
N LEU A 382 -4.96 2.83 0.45
CA LEU A 382 -5.17 2.26 -0.88
C LEU A 382 -5.38 0.75 -0.75
N THR A 383 -6.55 0.26 -1.17
CA THR A 383 -6.85 -1.17 -1.22
C THR A 383 -7.09 -1.61 -2.65
N VAL A 384 -6.38 -2.64 -3.11
CA VAL A 384 -6.57 -3.24 -4.42
C VAL A 384 -6.95 -4.71 -4.26
N SER A 385 -8.11 -5.08 -4.80
CA SER A 385 -8.68 -6.44 -4.67
C SER A 385 -9.40 -6.86 -5.93
N ASN A 386 -8.83 -7.81 -6.69
CA ASN A 386 -9.30 -8.12 -8.04
C ASN A 386 -9.36 -6.85 -8.92
N GLY A 387 -8.37 -5.96 -8.82
CA GLY A 387 -8.34 -4.67 -9.51
C GLY A 387 -6.95 -4.36 -10.08
N THR A 388 -6.88 -3.37 -10.97
CA THR A 388 -5.63 -2.94 -11.61
C THR A 388 -5.33 -1.48 -11.33
N VAL A 389 -4.12 -1.20 -10.85
CA VAL A 389 -3.56 0.16 -10.71
C VAL A 389 -2.33 0.28 -11.59
N VAL A 390 -2.30 1.32 -12.42
CA VAL A 390 -1.13 1.71 -13.21
C VAL A 390 -0.72 3.11 -12.76
N ALA A 391 0.44 3.24 -12.13
CA ALA A 391 0.93 4.50 -11.58
C ALA A 391 2.37 4.78 -12.03
N THR A 392 2.75 6.06 -12.05
CA THR A 392 4.15 6.43 -12.23
C THR A 392 4.92 6.35 -10.93
N THR A 393 4.48 7.08 -9.91
CA THR A 393 5.06 7.07 -8.57
C THR A 393 3.94 6.83 -7.55
N VAL A 394 4.21 6.00 -6.54
CA VAL A 394 3.32 5.82 -5.40
C VAL A 394 4.05 6.29 -4.14
N ASN A 395 3.46 7.28 -3.45
CA ASN A 395 3.99 7.81 -2.20
C ASN A 395 3.03 7.45 -1.06
N LEU A 396 3.53 6.73 -0.05
CA LEU A 396 2.79 6.36 1.14
C LEU A 396 3.37 7.07 2.37
N GLY A 397 2.52 7.86 3.03
CA GLY A 397 2.87 8.66 4.20
C GLY A 397 3.80 9.83 3.87
N SER A 398 4.19 10.56 4.91
CA SER A 398 5.11 11.71 4.81
C SER A 398 5.97 11.85 6.08
N SER A 399 7.10 12.55 5.96
CA SER A 399 7.92 12.93 7.13
C SER A 399 7.30 14.01 8.02
N ALA A 400 6.19 14.64 7.62
CA ALA A 400 5.41 15.57 8.45
C ALA A 400 4.40 14.87 9.39
N GLY A 401 4.32 13.54 9.36
CA GLY A 401 3.46 12.74 10.24
C GLY A 401 2.32 12.01 9.52
N GLY A 402 2.20 12.18 8.21
CA GLY A 402 1.20 11.49 7.41
C GLY A 402 1.43 9.98 7.35
N LYS A 403 0.35 9.19 7.38
CA LYS A 403 0.38 7.72 7.36
C LYS A 403 -0.23 7.19 6.06
N GLY A 404 0.54 6.41 5.33
CA GLY A 404 0.06 5.74 4.12
C GLY A 404 -0.01 4.23 4.31
N LEU A 405 -1.15 3.64 3.95
CA LEU A 405 -1.36 2.20 3.98
C LEU A 405 -1.72 1.69 2.59
N LEU A 406 -1.01 0.68 2.11
CA LEU A 406 -1.32 -0.05 0.88
C LEU A 406 -1.64 -1.51 1.20
N THR A 407 -2.80 -1.98 0.77
CA THR A 407 -3.17 -3.40 0.80
C THR A 407 -3.39 -3.93 -0.62
N LEU A 408 -2.62 -4.94 -1.01
CA LEU A 408 -2.75 -5.66 -2.27
C LEU A 408 -3.24 -7.08 -2.02
N GLN A 409 -4.39 -7.43 -2.59
CA GLN A 409 -5.04 -8.73 -2.40
C GLN A 409 -4.96 -9.60 -3.67
N THR A 410 -5.47 -10.82 -3.58
CA THR A 410 -5.50 -11.78 -4.70
C THR A 410 -6.13 -11.21 -5.98
N ASN A 411 -5.68 -11.72 -7.13
CA ASN A 411 -6.12 -11.30 -8.48
C ASN A 411 -5.93 -9.80 -8.79
N SER A 412 -5.11 -9.10 -8.02
CA SER A 412 -4.83 -7.68 -8.21
C SER A 412 -3.51 -7.47 -8.93
N LEU A 413 -3.41 -6.36 -9.66
CA LEU A 413 -2.18 -5.93 -10.32
C LEU A 413 -1.89 -4.48 -9.97
N ILE A 414 -0.69 -4.20 -9.46
CA ILE A 414 -0.15 -2.84 -9.38
C ILE A 414 1.13 -2.79 -10.21
N THR A 415 1.18 -1.86 -11.17
CA THR A 415 2.39 -1.54 -11.93
C THR A 415 2.83 -0.12 -11.62
N ILE A 416 4.09 0.04 -11.21
CA ILE A 416 4.72 1.31 -10.89
C ILE A 416 5.92 1.50 -11.80
N SER A 417 5.90 2.54 -12.64
CA SER A 417 6.96 2.77 -13.63
C SER A 417 8.19 3.51 -13.06
N SER A 418 8.06 4.17 -11.90
CA SER A 418 9.14 4.80 -11.12
C SER A 418 9.20 4.16 -9.73
N ASN A 419 9.14 4.94 -8.65
CA ASN A 419 9.38 4.48 -7.29
C ASN A 419 8.08 4.21 -6.51
N LEU A 420 8.15 3.22 -5.62
CA LEU A 420 7.29 3.10 -4.45
C LEU A 420 8.04 3.67 -3.26
N ASN A 421 7.57 4.78 -2.71
CA ASN A 421 8.15 5.42 -1.54
C ASN A 421 7.22 5.20 -0.34
N VAL A 422 7.77 4.68 0.76
CA VAL A 422 7.01 4.45 2.00
C VAL A 422 7.76 5.11 3.13
N VAL A 423 7.19 6.17 3.69
CA VAL A 423 7.83 7.00 4.72
C VAL A 423 6.84 7.33 5.84
N SER A 424 7.36 7.79 6.97
CA SER A 424 6.55 8.30 8.07
C SER A 424 7.25 9.44 8.80
N GLY A 425 6.52 10.12 9.69
CA GLY A 425 7.04 11.26 10.44
C GLY A 425 7.95 10.93 11.62
N SER A 426 8.04 9.67 12.03
CA SER A 426 8.92 9.26 13.13
C SER A 426 9.15 7.75 13.15
N LEU A 427 10.12 7.29 13.95
CA LEU A 427 10.35 5.87 14.20
C LEU A 427 9.23 5.19 15.03
N GLY A 428 8.34 5.97 15.66
CA GLY A 428 7.19 5.45 16.43
C GLY A 428 5.90 5.31 15.62
N SER A 429 5.90 5.69 14.33
CA SER A 429 4.76 5.55 13.42
C SER A 429 5.17 4.83 12.15
N THR A 430 4.36 3.88 11.70
CA THR A 430 4.71 3.02 10.57
C THR A 430 3.69 3.19 9.44
N SER A 431 4.16 3.65 8.28
CA SER A 431 3.44 3.47 7.02
C SER A 431 3.73 2.06 6.49
N SER A 432 2.78 1.41 5.84
CA SER A 432 2.95 0.00 5.49
C SER A 432 2.37 -0.42 4.14
N VAL A 433 2.99 -1.46 3.60
CA VAL A 433 2.57 -2.19 2.40
C VAL A 433 2.30 -3.63 2.83
N SER A 434 1.07 -4.10 2.63
CA SER A 434 0.66 -5.48 2.91
C SER A 434 0.21 -6.14 1.62
N VAL A 435 0.91 -7.20 1.21
CA VAL A 435 0.63 -7.95 -0.01
C VAL A 435 0.24 -9.37 0.37
N THR A 436 -1.05 -9.69 0.25
CA THR A 436 -1.61 -11.01 0.56
C THR A 436 -1.79 -11.88 -0.67
N GLY A 437 -1.61 -11.31 -1.87
CA GLY A 437 -1.72 -11.99 -3.16
C GLY A 437 -1.54 -11.01 -4.33
N GLY A 438 -1.79 -11.51 -5.55
CA GLY A 438 -1.72 -10.69 -6.76
C GLY A 438 -0.28 -10.43 -7.22
N SER A 439 -0.08 -9.33 -7.93
CA SER A 439 1.22 -8.94 -8.50
C SER A 439 1.53 -7.47 -8.28
N LEU A 440 2.77 -7.21 -7.86
CA LEU A 440 3.33 -5.87 -7.67
C LEU A 440 4.58 -5.79 -8.55
N PHE A 441 4.55 -4.90 -9.54
CA PHE A 441 5.64 -4.71 -10.50
C PHE A 441 6.24 -3.31 -10.38
N ILE A 442 7.53 -3.26 -10.04
CA ILE A 442 8.34 -2.06 -9.93
C ILE A 442 9.64 -2.34 -10.69
N THR A 443 9.57 -2.40 -12.02
CA THR A 443 10.66 -2.95 -12.85
C THR A 443 11.73 -1.91 -13.23
N ASN A 444 11.43 -0.62 -13.09
CA ASN A 444 12.34 0.46 -13.51
C ASN A 444 12.85 1.31 -12.35
N GLY A 445 12.02 1.59 -11.34
CA GLY A 445 12.42 2.30 -10.12
C GLY A 445 12.67 1.36 -8.94
N ALA A 446 12.60 1.89 -7.73
CA ALA A 446 12.90 1.18 -6.49
C ALA A 446 11.70 1.18 -5.52
N ALA A 447 11.65 0.15 -4.67
CA ALA A 447 10.87 0.17 -3.45
C ALA A 447 11.74 0.73 -2.31
N LEU A 448 11.48 1.98 -1.94
CA LEU A 448 12.17 2.69 -0.85
C LEU A 448 11.29 2.62 0.40
N ILE A 449 11.65 1.73 1.32
CA ILE A 449 10.86 1.45 2.52
C ILE A 449 11.57 2.06 3.72
N GLY A 450 10.99 3.09 4.32
CA GLY A 450 11.52 3.70 5.53
C GLY A 450 12.70 4.59 5.26
N SER A 451 12.74 5.27 4.10
CA SER A 451 13.79 6.25 3.79
C SER A 451 13.72 7.51 4.67
N SER A 452 12.61 7.69 5.39
CA SER A 452 12.40 8.62 6.50
C SER A 452 11.37 8.01 7.46
N GLY A 453 11.62 8.08 8.76
CA GLY A 453 10.76 7.45 9.76
C GLY A 453 10.73 5.92 9.65
N SER A 454 9.74 5.28 10.25
CA SER A 454 9.53 3.82 10.16
C SER A 454 8.59 3.45 9.01
N ALA A 455 8.95 2.43 8.22
CA ALA A 455 8.04 1.78 7.30
C ALA A 455 8.23 0.27 7.23
N GLN A 456 7.18 -0.42 6.80
CA GLN A 456 7.16 -1.87 6.70
C GLN A 456 6.58 -2.34 5.36
N MET A 457 7.19 -3.37 4.79
CA MET A 457 6.63 -4.13 3.67
C MET A 457 6.49 -5.59 4.06
N THR A 458 5.28 -6.15 3.92
CA THR A 458 5.00 -7.57 4.16
C THR A 458 4.43 -8.19 2.90
N ILE A 459 5.01 -9.32 2.47
CA ILE A 459 4.50 -10.16 1.39
C ILE A 459 4.18 -11.54 1.98
N SER A 460 2.94 -11.99 1.86
CA SER A 460 2.49 -13.30 2.31
C SER A 460 1.91 -14.18 1.20
N GLY A 461 1.86 -13.67 -0.04
CA GLY A 461 1.46 -14.43 -1.21
C GLY A 461 1.48 -13.59 -2.48
N GLY A 462 1.39 -14.24 -3.63
CA GLY A 462 1.43 -13.58 -4.95
C GLY A 462 2.75 -13.82 -5.68
N SER A 463 2.93 -13.12 -6.80
CA SER A 463 4.16 -13.14 -7.61
C SER A 463 4.53 -11.72 -8.02
N HIS A 464 5.70 -11.27 -7.57
CA HIS A 464 6.13 -9.88 -7.61
C HIS A 464 7.47 -9.74 -8.31
N ILE A 465 7.68 -8.60 -8.95
CA ILE A 465 8.96 -8.24 -9.59
C ILE A 465 9.30 -6.83 -9.13
N ILE A 466 10.39 -6.70 -8.40
CA ILE A 466 10.87 -5.42 -7.88
C ILE A 466 12.32 -5.28 -8.30
N LYS A 467 12.68 -4.18 -8.96
CA LYS A 467 14.05 -3.99 -9.39
C LYS A 467 15.01 -3.88 -8.21
N GLN A 468 14.68 -2.99 -7.27
CA GLN A 468 15.51 -2.72 -6.11
C GLN A 468 14.64 -2.55 -4.88
N ILE A 469 15.07 -3.14 -3.77
CA ILE A 469 14.49 -2.90 -2.45
C ILE A 469 15.57 -2.24 -1.59
N ARG A 470 15.27 -1.07 -1.04
CA ARG A 470 16.12 -0.39 -0.07
C ARG A 470 15.33 -0.12 1.19
N LEU A 471 15.81 -0.66 2.30
CA LEU A 471 15.21 -0.51 3.62
C LEU A 471 16.00 0.52 4.43
N GLY A 472 15.32 1.48 5.04
CA GLY A 472 15.96 2.53 5.83
C GLY A 472 16.57 3.66 4.99
N SER A 473 17.20 4.60 5.70
CA SER A 473 17.85 5.79 5.14
C SER A 473 19.39 5.68 5.17
N THR A 474 20.12 6.36 4.30
CA THR A 474 21.61 6.45 4.38
C THR A 474 22.12 7.36 5.51
N ASN A 475 21.24 8.12 6.18
CA ASN A 475 21.61 9.14 7.15
C ASN A 475 21.08 8.86 8.57
N GLY A 476 20.60 7.63 8.83
CA GLY A 476 20.04 7.20 10.13
C GLY A 476 18.68 7.82 10.50
N SER A 477 18.03 8.58 9.62
CA SER A 477 16.72 9.22 9.88
C SER A 477 15.51 8.33 9.59
N GLY A 478 15.70 7.15 9.00
CA GLY A 478 14.65 6.21 8.65
C GLY A 478 15.08 4.75 8.81
N SER A 479 14.11 3.91 9.15
CA SER A 479 14.23 2.47 9.34
C SER A 479 13.14 1.76 8.55
N GLY A 480 13.53 0.75 7.78
CA GLY A 480 12.64 -0.06 6.96
C GLY A 480 12.70 -1.52 7.37
N SER A 481 11.56 -2.19 7.33
CA SER A 481 11.49 -3.64 7.57
C SER A 481 10.81 -4.36 6.42
N PHE A 482 11.34 -5.50 6.03
CA PHE A 482 10.74 -6.40 5.05
C PHE A 482 10.42 -7.76 5.69
N TYR A 483 9.21 -8.25 5.47
CA TYR A 483 8.73 -9.54 5.95
C TYR A 483 8.23 -10.37 4.76
N GLY A 484 8.98 -11.39 4.39
CA GLY A 484 8.64 -12.34 3.34
C GLY A 484 8.09 -13.63 3.94
N LEU A 485 6.77 -13.72 4.04
CA LEU A 485 6.04 -14.79 4.73
C LEU A 485 5.43 -15.85 3.78
N GLY A 486 5.58 -15.66 2.46
CA GLY A 486 5.03 -16.53 1.43
C GLY A 486 4.94 -15.87 0.06
N GLY A 487 4.74 -16.68 -1.00
CA GLY A 487 4.68 -16.22 -2.39
C GLY A 487 6.05 -16.22 -3.07
N HIS A 488 6.15 -15.49 -4.18
CA HIS A 488 7.38 -15.37 -4.99
C HIS A 488 7.76 -13.91 -5.22
N LEU A 489 9.03 -13.57 -5.03
CA LEU A 489 9.60 -12.25 -5.29
C LEU A 489 10.85 -12.37 -6.17
N GLN A 490 10.81 -11.77 -7.35
CA GLN A 490 12.01 -11.55 -8.15
C GLN A 490 12.59 -10.17 -7.85
N VAL A 491 13.86 -10.13 -7.43
CA VAL A 491 14.63 -8.89 -7.25
C VAL A 491 15.61 -8.73 -8.40
N LEU A 492 15.49 -7.67 -9.21
CA LEU A 492 16.27 -7.56 -10.45
C LEU A 492 17.67 -6.95 -10.29
N SER A 493 17.99 -6.36 -9.13
CA SER A 493 19.28 -5.68 -8.94
C SER A 493 19.83 -5.78 -7.52
N SER A 494 19.12 -5.30 -6.51
CA SER A 494 19.63 -5.34 -5.14
C SER A 494 18.56 -5.32 -4.07
N LEU A 495 18.91 -5.91 -2.93
CA LEU A 495 18.19 -5.81 -1.67
C LEU A 495 19.16 -5.29 -0.60
N SER A 496 18.97 -4.04 -0.20
CA SER A 496 19.73 -3.38 0.87
C SER A 496 18.93 -3.48 2.17
N ALA A 497 19.42 -4.30 3.08
CA ALA A 497 18.75 -4.64 4.33
C ALA A 497 18.89 -3.54 5.37
N ASN A 498 17.85 -3.42 6.21
CA ASN A 498 17.88 -2.76 7.51
C ASN A 498 17.35 -3.78 8.53
N PHE A 499 16.10 -4.20 8.39
CA PHE A 499 15.64 -5.46 8.95
C PHE A 499 14.91 -6.29 7.89
N VAL A 500 15.35 -7.53 7.66
CA VAL A 500 14.76 -8.46 6.71
C VAL A 500 14.44 -9.76 7.43
N LEU A 501 13.20 -10.22 7.32
CA LEU A 501 12.79 -11.56 7.72
C LEU A 501 12.28 -12.33 6.50
N VAL A 502 12.86 -13.50 6.26
CA VAL A 502 12.39 -14.47 5.28
C VAL A 502 11.92 -15.72 6.02
N ASP A 503 10.59 -15.90 6.04
CA ASP A 503 9.92 -17.05 6.62
C ASP A 503 8.87 -17.58 5.63
N GLY A 504 9.36 -18.23 4.56
CA GLY A 504 8.52 -19.01 3.65
C GLY A 504 8.25 -18.37 2.29
N ILE A 505 8.76 -17.16 2.02
CA ILE A 505 8.79 -16.59 0.67
C ILE A 505 9.90 -17.23 -0.17
N ASP A 506 9.67 -17.36 -1.48
CA ASP A 506 10.71 -17.68 -2.46
C ASP A 506 11.22 -16.38 -3.11
N ILE A 507 12.52 -16.10 -2.96
CA ILE A 507 13.20 -14.93 -3.54
C ILE A 507 14.19 -15.37 -4.62
N ASP A 508 14.06 -14.83 -5.82
CA ASP A 508 15.03 -14.95 -6.91
C ASP A 508 15.78 -13.61 -7.08
N GLY A 509 17.07 -13.61 -6.75
CA GLY A 509 17.95 -12.45 -6.82
C GLY A 509 18.35 -12.01 -8.23
N SER A 510 18.05 -12.81 -9.27
CA SER A 510 18.32 -12.49 -10.68
C SER A 510 19.77 -12.07 -10.99
N GLY A 511 20.74 -12.61 -10.26
CA GLY A 511 22.17 -12.24 -10.34
C GLY A 511 22.51 -10.90 -9.66
N GLY A 512 21.59 -10.33 -8.89
CA GLY A 512 21.77 -9.09 -8.14
C GLY A 512 22.55 -9.27 -6.83
N THR A 513 22.47 -8.27 -5.95
CA THR A 513 23.27 -8.22 -4.72
C THR A 513 22.42 -8.05 -3.45
N ILE A 514 22.73 -8.81 -2.41
CA ILE A 514 22.27 -8.54 -1.03
C ILE A 514 23.32 -7.67 -0.33
N ILE A 515 22.87 -6.59 0.32
CA ILE A 515 23.74 -5.69 1.09
C ILE A 515 23.19 -5.58 2.51
N ILE A 516 24.00 -5.93 3.51
CA ILE A 516 23.65 -5.85 4.92
C ILE A 516 24.69 -4.95 5.61
N GLY A 517 24.21 -3.90 6.29
CA GLY A 517 25.07 -2.93 6.97
C GLY A 517 25.44 -1.72 6.10
N ASP A 518 24.59 -1.30 5.15
CA ASP A 518 24.80 -0.07 4.38
C ASP A 518 24.42 1.16 5.21
N SER A 519 25.44 1.85 5.74
CA SER A 519 25.30 3.16 6.41
C SER A 519 24.48 3.14 7.72
N HIS A 520 24.11 1.96 8.21
CA HIS A 520 23.50 1.68 9.50
C HIS A 520 23.68 0.20 9.83
N ASP A 521 23.55 -0.17 11.11
CA ASP A 521 23.46 -1.57 11.49
C ASP A 521 22.23 -2.21 10.83
N ALA A 522 22.37 -3.47 10.41
CA ALA A 522 21.29 -4.17 9.73
C ALA A 522 21.31 -5.67 10.00
N GLU A 523 20.13 -6.27 9.92
CA GLU A 523 19.89 -7.68 10.18
C GLU A 523 19.10 -8.31 9.04
N TYR A 524 19.50 -9.51 8.64
CA TYR A 524 18.78 -10.36 7.71
C TYR A 524 18.64 -11.75 8.32
N ASP A 525 17.40 -12.16 8.52
CA ASP A 525 17.03 -13.44 9.10
C ASP A 525 16.39 -14.33 8.04
N LEU A 526 16.96 -15.53 7.86
CA LEU A 526 16.41 -16.59 7.04
C LEU A 526 15.94 -17.75 7.93
N GLU A 527 14.66 -17.72 8.29
CA GLU A 527 14.02 -18.77 9.08
C GLU A 527 13.56 -19.95 8.18
N SER A 528 12.95 -19.63 7.05
CA SER A 528 12.47 -20.63 6.08
C SER A 528 12.30 -20.04 4.67
N GLY A 529 12.03 -20.89 3.67
CA GLY A 529 11.89 -20.45 2.26
C GLY A 529 13.17 -20.61 1.43
N MET A 530 13.14 -20.11 0.19
CA MET A 530 14.25 -20.22 -0.76
C MET A 530 14.71 -18.85 -1.24
N CYS A 531 15.95 -18.47 -0.92
CA CYS A 531 16.62 -17.28 -1.45
C CYS A 531 17.69 -17.74 -2.45
N THR A 532 17.45 -17.56 -3.74
CA THR A 532 18.31 -18.16 -4.78
C THR A 532 18.78 -17.14 -5.80
N ASN A 533 19.81 -17.53 -6.57
CA ASN A 533 20.27 -16.79 -7.74
C ASN A 533 20.72 -15.36 -7.39
N TRP A 534 21.31 -15.16 -6.21
CA TRP A 534 22.03 -13.93 -5.89
C TRP A 534 23.43 -14.01 -6.50
N GLY A 535 23.87 -12.94 -7.15
CA GLY A 535 25.25 -12.81 -7.61
C GLY A 535 26.16 -12.68 -6.40
N ASP A 536 25.97 -11.59 -5.66
CA ASP A 536 26.81 -11.24 -4.52
C ASP A 536 26.00 -11.07 -3.24
N MET A 537 26.64 -11.26 -2.10
CA MET A 537 26.13 -10.93 -0.79
C MET A 537 27.24 -10.30 0.04
N THR A 538 26.96 -9.16 0.66
CA THR A 538 27.89 -8.51 1.59
C THR A 538 27.24 -8.35 2.95
N VAL A 539 27.92 -8.85 3.98
CA VAL A 539 27.52 -8.78 5.38
C VAL A 539 28.52 -7.89 6.11
N GLY A 540 28.12 -6.67 6.46
CA GLY A 540 29.05 -5.62 6.92
C GLY A 540 29.62 -4.85 5.75
N TYR A 541 28.86 -3.90 5.23
CA TYR A 541 29.19 -3.15 4.01
C TYR A 541 29.92 -1.82 4.29
N SER A 542 29.34 -0.95 5.11
CA SER A 542 29.89 0.39 5.38
C SER A 542 30.69 0.44 6.68
N ASP A 543 31.81 1.17 6.65
CA ASP A 543 32.64 1.42 7.83
C ASP A 543 31.81 1.96 9.00
N GLY A 544 32.03 1.39 10.18
CA GLY A 544 31.41 1.79 11.44
C GLY A 544 30.07 1.13 11.73
N TYR A 545 29.60 0.25 10.82
CA TYR A 545 28.33 -0.45 10.95
C TYR A 545 28.50 -1.96 10.91
N THR A 546 27.61 -2.65 11.61
CA THR A 546 27.55 -4.10 11.65
C THR A 546 26.45 -4.61 10.73
N GLY A 547 26.80 -5.53 9.84
CA GLY A 547 25.82 -6.36 9.16
C GLY A 547 25.73 -7.71 9.85
N THR A 548 24.51 -8.15 10.14
CA THR A 548 24.24 -9.45 10.75
C THR A 548 23.38 -10.29 9.81
N TYR A 549 23.81 -11.51 9.52
CA TYR A 549 23.05 -12.50 8.79
C TYR A 549 22.84 -13.74 9.67
N VAL A 550 21.58 -14.07 9.94
CA VAL A 550 21.20 -15.26 10.71
C VAL A 550 20.43 -16.20 9.81
N GLN A 551 20.84 -17.47 9.81
CA GLN A 551 20.14 -18.53 9.09
C GLN A 551 19.76 -19.66 10.05
N ASP A 552 18.47 -19.71 10.39
CA ASP A 552 17.89 -20.79 11.21
C ASP A 552 17.40 -21.97 10.37
N GLY A 553 17.11 -21.72 9.08
CA GLY A 553 16.60 -22.72 8.16
C GLY A 553 16.69 -22.31 6.69
N GLY A 554 15.76 -22.81 5.88
CA GLY A 554 15.66 -22.45 4.46
C GLY A 554 16.90 -22.77 3.61
N THR A 555 16.98 -22.12 2.46
CA THR A 555 18.12 -22.21 1.54
C THR A 555 18.52 -20.84 1.03
N MET A 556 19.82 -20.54 1.09
CA MET A 556 20.44 -19.36 0.47
C MET A 556 21.42 -19.83 -0.61
N LEU A 557 21.38 -19.21 -1.80
CA LEU A 557 22.35 -19.44 -2.89
C LEU A 557 22.92 -18.12 -3.41
N VAL A 558 24.22 -17.95 -3.18
CA VAL A 558 25.09 -16.88 -3.71
C VAL A 558 26.03 -17.50 -4.74
N THR A 559 26.14 -16.88 -5.91
CA THR A 559 26.76 -17.50 -7.09
C THR A 559 28.12 -16.90 -7.47
N ASN A 560 28.50 -15.75 -6.91
CA ASN A 560 29.79 -15.12 -7.16
C ASN A 560 30.57 -14.91 -5.84
N GLU A 561 30.17 -13.97 -4.99
CA GLU A 561 30.91 -13.69 -3.75
C GLU A 561 29.98 -13.50 -2.54
N LEU A 562 30.29 -14.16 -1.43
CA LEU A 562 29.82 -13.79 -0.10
C LEU A 562 30.99 -13.17 0.67
N MET A 563 30.92 -11.86 0.91
CA MET A 563 31.92 -11.13 1.69
C MET A 563 31.41 -10.85 3.11
N VAL A 564 32.20 -11.22 4.12
CA VAL A 564 31.88 -11.01 5.55
C VAL A 564 32.86 -10.00 6.14
N GLY A 565 32.35 -8.79 6.37
CA GLY A 565 33.09 -7.60 6.73
C GLY A 565 33.93 -7.05 5.59
N ASN A 566 34.67 -5.99 5.86
CA ASN A 566 35.64 -5.42 4.94
C ASN A 566 37.07 -5.50 5.49
N ASP A 567 37.99 -4.64 4.99
CA ASP A 567 39.38 -4.68 5.42
C ASP A 567 39.50 -4.41 6.93
N CYS A 568 40.33 -5.21 7.59
CA CYS A 568 40.76 -5.01 8.97
C CYS A 568 41.37 -3.61 9.15
N ALA A 569 40.55 -2.63 9.51
CA ALA A 569 41.04 -1.32 9.89
C ALA A 569 41.56 -1.42 11.33
N ASP A 570 42.88 -1.49 11.50
CA ASP A 570 43.59 -1.45 12.79
C ASP A 570 43.19 -0.18 13.59
N GLY A 571 42.06 -0.24 14.32
CA GLY A 571 41.59 0.78 15.25
C GLY A 571 40.71 1.91 14.69
N SER A 572 40.06 1.78 13.52
CA SER A 572 39.28 2.91 12.93
C SER A 572 37.86 2.59 12.39
N GLY A 573 37.21 1.53 12.88
CA GLY A 573 35.80 1.29 12.61
C GLY A 573 35.52 0.79 11.19
N GLY A 574 36.21 -0.28 10.76
CA GLY A 574 35.84 -1.00 9.53
C GLY A 574 34.43 -1.61 9.63
N ALA A 575 33.87 -2.01 8.51
CA ALA A 575 32.58 -2.68 8.46
C ALA A 575 32.69 -4.09 9.07
N LEU A 576 31.84 -4.39 10.05
CA LEU A 576 31.84 -5.67 10.77
C LEU A 576 30.77 -6.59 10.16
N GLY A 577 31.16 -7.80 9.77
CA GLY A 577 30.24 -8.83 9.32
C GLY A 577 30.05 -9.93 10.36
N GLU A 578 28.81 -10.23 10.72
CA GLU A 578 28.48 -11.35 11.60
C GLU A 578 27.54 -12.31 10.86
N VAL A 579 27.98 -13.55 10.67
CA VAL A 579 27.20 -14.61 10.03
C VAL A 579 27.00 -15.75 11.01
N MET A 580 25.76 -16.09 11.29
CA MET A 580 25.37 -17.20 12.16
C MET A 580 24.53 -18.21 11.38
N LEU A 581 25.05 -19.41 11.18
CA LEU A 581 24.36 -20.49 10.49
C LEU A 581 23.91 -21.54 11.52
N ASN A 582 22.69 -21.39 12.01
CA ASN A 582 22.05 -22.28 12.99
C ASN A 582 21.43 -23.52 12.34
N GLY A 583 20.93 -23.40 11.10
CA GLY A 583 20.32 -24.50 10.36
C GLY A 583 20.21 -24.23 8.86
N GLY A 584 19.59 -25.17 8.13
CA GLY A 584 19.36 -25.02 6.68
C GLY A 584 20.61 -25.18 5.82
N TRP A 585 20.57 -24.58 4.63
CA TRP A 585 21.62 -24.68 3.62
C TRP A 585 22.06 -23.31 3.12
N LEU A 586 23.35 -22.98 3.27
CA LEU A 586 23.99 -21.86 2.60
C LEU A 586 24.89 -22.40 1.48
N TYR A 587 24.65 -21.94 0.26
CA TYR A 587 25.45 -22.23 -0.91
C TYR A 587 26.17 -20.96 -1.36
N VAL A 588 27.49 -21.01 -1.40
CA VAL A 588 28.36 -20.00 -2.05
C VAL A 588 29.11 -20.71 -3.16
N THR A 589 28.40 -21.01 -4.24
CA THR A 589 28.90 -21.87 -5.31
C THR A 589 28.27 -21.52 -6.65
N ASN A 590 28.99 -21.83 -7.73
CA ASN A 590 28.47 -21.79 -9.08
C ASN A 590 28.89 -23.01 -9.89
N ALA A 591 28.31 -23.15 -11.08
CA ALA A 591 28.58 -24.28 -11.97
C ALA A 591 30.04 -24.40 -12.43
N THR A 592 30.84 -23.33 -12.30
CA THR A 592 32.27 -23.32 -12.65
C THR A 592 33.18 -23.56 -11.46
N HIS A 593 32.61 -23.72 -10.26
CA HIS A 593 33.32 -23.85 -9.00
C HIS A 593 34.29 -22.69 -8.69
N THR A 594 33.87 -21.45 -9.00
CA THR A 594 34.69 -20.24 -8.83
C THR A 594 34.19 -19.27 -7.77
N ALA A 595 33.06 -19.55 -7.12
CA ALA A 595 32.52 -18.63 -6.11
C ALA A 595 33.44 -18.55 -4.88
N VAL A 596 33.38 -17.43 -4.17
CA VAL A 596 34.24 -17.17 -3.01
C VAL A 596 33.41 -16.77 -1.80
N LEU A 597 33.65 -17.43 -0.67
CA LEU A 597 33.31 -16.92 0.65
C LEU A 597 34.55 -16.30 1.26
N ASP A 598 34.56 -14.98 1.41
CA ASP A 598 35.71 -14.24 1.93
C ASP A 598 35.36 -13.60 3.28
N VAL A 599 35.96 -14.11 4.36
CA VAL A 599 35.82 -13.55 5.70
C VAL A 599 37.00 -12.61 5.95
N ARG A 600 36.71 -11.31 6.09
CA ARG A 600 37.72 -10.25 6.21
C ARG A 600 37.74 -9.57 7.58
N ASN A 601 36.58 -9.16 8.08
CA ASN A 601 36.47 -8.48 9.37
C ASN A 601 35.16 -8.86 10.07
N GLY A 602 35.25 -9.80 11.00
CA GLY A 602 34.12 -10.33 11.74
C GLY A 602 34.09 -11.86 11.74
N THR A 603 32.91 -12.41 11.94
CA THR A 603 32.74 -13.82 12.30
C THR A 603 31.79 -14.55 11.35
N LEU A 604 32.10 -15.82 11.08
CA LEU A 604 31.15 -16.77 10.54
C LEU A 604 31.14 -18.01 11.44
N VAL A 605 29.97 -18.31 12.00
CA VAL A 605 29.76 -19.48 12.87
C VAL A 605 28.88 -20.49 12.15
N LEU A 606 29.35 -21.73 12.10
CA LEU A 606 28.64 -22.87 11.54
C LEU A 606 28.23 -23.81 12.67
N GLU A 607 26.98 -23.71 13.10
CA GLU A 607 26.43 -24.47 14.22
C GLU A 607 25.98 -25.90 13.80
N PRO A 608 25.81 -26.82 14.78
CA PRO A 608 25.26 -28.13 14.52
C PRO A 608 23.86 -28.06 13.90
N GLY A 609 23.72 -28.60 12.68
CA GLY A 609 22.44 -28.65 11.95
C GLY A 609 22.40 -27.77 10.71
N ALA A 610 23.35 -26.84 10.56
CA ALA A 610 23.55 -26.09 9.32
C ALA A 610 24.48 -26.82 8.34
N THR A 611 24.26 -26.58 7.05
CA THR A 611 25.16 -27.01 5.97
C THR A 611 25.65 -25.81 5.18
N LEU A 612 26.97 -25.65 5.10
CA LEU A 612 27.63 -24.66 4.26
C LEU A 612 28.33 -25.39 3.11
N VAL A 613 27.90 -25.10 1.87
CA VAL A 613 28.56 -25.56 0.65
C VAL A 613 29.22 -24.38 -0.01
N VAL A 614 30.54 -24.42 -0.17
CA VAL A 614 31.31 -23.34 -0.76
C VAL A 614 32.33 -23.86 -1.76
N ASP A 615 32.51 -23.09 -2.84
CA ASP A 615 33.59 -23.37 -3.79
C ASP A 615 34.95 -23.10 -3.15
N THR A 616 35.24 -21.84 -2.81
CA THR A 616 36.49 -21.44 -2.15
C THR A 616 36.19 -20.65 -0.87
N LEU A 617 36.71 -21.09 0.27
CA LEU A 617 36.69 -20.36 1.53
C LEU A 617 38.01 -19.61 1.74
N VAL A 618 37.96 -18.32 2.05
CA VAL A 618 39.12 -17.47 2.31
C VAL A 618 39.00 -16.86 3.70
N VAL A 619 40.00 -17.09 4.55
CA VAL A 619 40.14 -16.48 5.89
C VAL A 619 41.60 -16.08 6.08
N THR A 620 41.95 -14.89 5.58
CA THR A 620 43.35 -14.45 5.48
C THR A 620 43.67 -13.17 6.26
N ASN A 621 42.66 -12.59 6.93
CA ASN A 621 42.73 -11.34 7.67
C ASN A 621 42.74 -11.59 9.19
N ALA A 622 43.41 -10.74 9.96
CA ALA A 622 43.61 -10.95 11.41
C ALA A 622 42.35 -10.77 12.27
N CYS A 623 41.34 -10.09 11.76
CA CYS A 623 40.05 -9.85 12.42
C CYS A 623 38.96 -10.79 11.91
N ALA A 624 39.30 -11.70 11.00
CA ALA A 624 38.39 -12.70 10.47
C ALA A 624 38.42 -13.94 11.35
N GLN A 625 37.24 -14.47 11.69
CA GLN A 625 37.09 -15.75 12.36
C GLN A 625 36.05 -16.61 11.66
N PHE A 626 36.37 -17.87 11.44
CA PHE A 626 35.47 -18.92 10.96
C PHE A 626 35.45 -20.06 11.98
N MET A 627 34.30 -20.32 12.57
CA MET A 627 34.13 -21.33 13.62
C MET A 627 33.14 -22.40 13.20
N ASN A 628 33.62 -23.60 12.90
CA ASN A 628 32.76 -24.78 12.74
C ASN A 628 32.53 -25.46 14.09
N LEU A 629 31.36 -25.22 14.68
CA LEU A 629 30.96 -25.75 15.99
C LEU A 629 30.23 -27.11 15.89
N GLY A 630 30.29 -27.75 14.72
CA GLY A 630 29.73 -29.08 14.47
C GLY A 630 28.72 -29.15 13.32
N GLY A 631 28.65 -28.11 12.47
CA GLY A 631 27.88 -28.14 11.23
C GLY A 631 28.61 -28.87 10.09
N THR A 632 27.94 -28.95 8.94
CA THR A 632 28.47 -29.64 7.75
C THR A 632 29.11 -28.63 6.80
N LEU A 633 30.44 -28.62 6.71
CA LEU A 633 31.18 -27.84 5.73
C LEU A 633 31.55 -28.71 4.52
N VAL A 634 31.15 -28.27 3.32
CA VAL A 634 31.49 -28.91 2.04
C VAL A 634 32.28 -27.92 1.19
N LEU A 635 33.51 -28.29 0.85
CA LEU A 635 34.42 -27.48 0.05
C LEU A 635 34.62 -28.13 -1.31
N ASN A 636 34.41 -27.39 -2.40
CA ASN A 636 34.73 -27.89 -3.75
C ASN A 636 36.20 -27.64 -4.12
N ASN A 637 36.82 -26.58 -3.58
CA ASN A 637 38.24 -26.27 -3.69
C ASN A 637 38.88 -26.20 -2.28
N PRO A 638 40.21 -26.33 -2.16
CA PRO A 638 40.89 -26.10 -0.90
C PRO A 638 40.60 -24.70 -0.33
N TYR A 639 40.40 -24.61 0.99
CA TYR A 639 40.33 -23.33 1.68
C TYR A 639 41.69 -22.60 1.63
N ILE A 640 41.67 -21.28 1.85
CA ILE A 640 42.86 -20.42 1.86
C ILE A 640 42.95 -19.72 3.20
N LEU A 641 43.98 -20.07 3.98
CA LEU A 641 44.26 -19.51 5.31
C LEU A 641 45.66 -18.87 5.35
N SER A 642 45.81 -17.80 6.13
CA SER A 642 47.12 -17.22 6.43
C SER A 642 47.83 -18.05 7.51
N PRO A 643 49.03 -18.64 7.26
CA PRO A 643 49.64 -19.60 8.18
C PRO A 643 49.91 -19.09 9.61
N GLN A 644 50.18 -17.80 9.76
CA GLN A 644 50.51 -17.17 11.05
C GLN A 644 49.28 -16.66 11.80
N LEU A 645 48.11 -16.65 11.17
CA LEU A 645 46.86 -16.24 11.80
C LEU A 645 46.15 -17.43 12.42
N ASP A 646 45.13 -17.14 13.20
CA ASP A 646 44.28 -18.09 13.94
C ASP A 646 42.88 -17.93 13.36
N ALA A 647 42.51 -18.82 12.43
CA ALA A 647 41.30 -18.66 11.64
C ALA A 647 40.03 -18.95 12.45
N ASP A 648 40.08 -19.77 13.49
CA ASP A 648 38.93 -20.16 14.29
C ASP A 648 38.91 -19.54 15.70
N GLY A 649 39.99 -18.86 16.08
CA GLY A 649 40.09 -18.07 17.31
C GLY A 649 40.40 -18.90 18.56
N ASP A 650 40.90 -20.12 18.42
CA ASP A 650 41.17 -21.03 19.53
C ASP A 650 42.51 -20.73 20.28
N GLY A 651 43.31 -19.81 19.74
CA GLY A 651 44.62 -19.39 20.23
C GLY A 651 45.81 -20.08 19.56
N GLN A 652 45.60 -20.99 18.61
CA GLN A 652 46.64 -21.62 17.78
C GLN A 652 46.69 -20.99 16.40
N SER A 653 47.90 -20.80 15.87
CA SER A 653 48.02 -20.40 14.46
C SER A 653 47.69 -21.58 13.54
N ASN A 654 47.12 -21.31 12.37
CA ASN A 654 46.84 -22.29 11.31
C ASN A 654 48.05 -23.19 10.98
N TRP A 655 49.28 -22.65 11.05
CA TRP A 655 50.52 -23.42 10.88
C TRP A 655 50.77 -24.43 12.02
N ALA A 656 50.52 -24.02 13.27
CA ALA A 656 50.70 -24.88 14.44
C ALA A 656 49.71 -26.05 14.42
N GLU A 657 48.49 -25.78 13.96
CA GLU A 657 47.46 -26.78 13.79
C GLU A 657 47.76 -27.76 12.67
N ALA A 658 48.20 -27.26 11.52
CA ALA A 658 48.68 -28.09 10.42
C ALA A 658 49.83 -29.02 10.85
N LEU A 659 50.71 -28.56 11.74
CA LEU A 659 51.79 -29.38 12.31
C LEU A 659 51.28 -30.38 13.35
N ALA A 660 50.24 -30.03 14.11
CA ALA A 660 49.62 -30.88 15.12
C ALA A 660 48.64 -31.90 14.52
N GLY A 661 48.20 -31.69 13.29
CA GLY A 661 47.13 -32.46 12.63
C GLY A 661 45.73 -32.11 13.14
N THR A 662 45.55 -30.94 13.74
CA THR A 662 44.23 -30.41 14.15
C THR A 662 43.58 -29.64 13.00
N ASP A 663 42.28 -29.39 13.11
CA ASP A 663 41.46 -28.74 12.09
C ASP A 663 41.37 -27.23 12.33
N PRO A 664 42.00 -26.38 11.48
CA PRO A 664 42.11 -24.93 11.66
C PRO A 664 40.81 -24.14 11.47
N LEU A 665 39.69 -24.83 11.35
CA LEU A 665 38.35 -24.25 11.21
C LEU A 665 37.42 -24.70 12.35
N ASN A 666 37.91 -25.47 13.32
CA ASN A 666 37.13 -26.05 14.40
C ASN A 666 37.78 -25.77 15.76
N PRO A 667 37.24 -24.82 16.55
CA PRO A 667 37.84 -24.40 17.81
C PRO A 667 37.94 -25.50 18.90
N ALA A 668 37.24 -26.63 18.70
CA ALA A 668 37.36 -27.79 19.58
C ALA A 668 38.55 -28.70 19.21
N SER A 669 39.03 -28.65 17.97
CA SER A 669 40.18 -29.38 17.44
C SER A 669 41.46 -28.62 17.76
N VAL A 670 41.95 -28.78 19.00
CA VAL A 670 43.09 -27.97 19.47
C VAL A 670 44.11 -28.82 20.20
N PHE A 671 45.40 -28.64 19.89
CA PHE A 671 46.48 -29.24 20.67
C PHE A 671 46.77 -28.42 21.93
N LYS A 672 46.30 -28.88 23.09
CA LYS A 672 46.48 -28.19 24.37
C LYS A 672 46.61 -29.14 25.55
N THR A 673 47.31 -28.69 26.58
CA THR A 673 47.29 -29.35 27.89
C THR A 673 45.91 -29.15 28.53
N LEU A 674 45.27 -30.25 28.93
CA LEU A 674 43.98 -30.26 29.60
C LEU A 674 44.11 -30.00 31.11
N GLY A 675 45.21 -30.44 31.71
CA GLY A 675 45.47 -30.19 33.12
C GLY A 675 46.67 -30.97 33.66
N ALA A 676 47.14 -30.53 34.83
CA ALA A 676 48.13 -31.25 35.61
C ALA A 676 47.58 -31.49 37.03
N VAL A 677 47.46 -32.75 37.44
CA VAL A 677 46.88 -33.13 38.73
C VAL A 677 47.88 -33.93 39.57
N ARG A 678 47.93 -33.64 40.87
CA ARG A 678 48.70 -34.46 41.81
C ARG A 678 48.01 -35.81 41.97
N THR A 679 48.76 -36.89 41.80
CA THR A 679 48.27 -38.27 42.01
C THR A 679 49.23 -39.05 42.92
N ASN A 680 48.77 -40.15 43.52
CA ASN A 680 49.55 -41.03 44.40
C ASN A 680 50.35 -40.34 45.52
N ARG A 681 49.87 -39.18 46.03
CA ARG A 681 50.53 -38.32 47.02
C ARG A 681 51.89 -37.73 46.61
N SER A 682 52.64 -38.28 45.66
CA SER A 682 53.97 -37.77 45.24
C SER A 682 54.12 -37.43 43.77
N ASP A 683 53.17 -37.80 42.91
CA ASP A 683 53.34 -37.76 41.46
C ASP A 683 52.49 -36.65 40.83
N VAL A 684 52.82 -36.27 39.59
CA VAL A 684 52.04 -35.34 38.77
C VAL A 684 51.60 -36.05 37.50
N ARG A 685 50.29 -36.10 37.24
CA ARG A 685 49.72 -36.56 35.96
C ARG A 685 49.40 -35.35 35.10
N LEU A 686 49.94 -35.33 33.88
CA LEU A 686 49.65 -34.35 32.86
C LEU A 686 48.73 -34.97 31.82
N ASP A 687 47.64 -34.28 31.48
CA ASP A 687 46.67 -34.66 30.45
C ASP A 687 46.72 -33.65 29.29
N TRP A 688 46.65 -34.11 28.04
CA TRP A 688 46.60 -33.26 26.85
C TRP A 688 45.81 -33.90 25.71
N THR A 689 45.37 -33.07 24.77
CA THR A 689 44.70 -33.51 23.53
C THR A 689 45.71 -34.06 22.53
N THR A 690 45.31 -35.01 21.70
CA THR A 690 46.20 -35.71 20.78
C THR A 690 45.52 -35.98 19.46
N VAL A 691 46.26 -35.89 18.37
CA VAL A 691 45.94 -36.46 17.08
C VAL A 691 46.70 -37.78 16.90
N ALA A 692 46.00 -38.83 16.49
CA ALA A 692 46.62 -40.12 16.20
C ALA A 692 47.63 -40.02 15.04
N GLY A 693 48.68 -40.84 15.08
CA GLY A 693 49.79 -40.78 14.14
C GLY A 693 50.90 -39.80 14.54
N HIS A 694 50.67 -38.96 15.54
CA HIS A 694 51.69 -38.07 16.12
C HIS A 694 52.33 -38.67 17.37
N SER A 695 53.53 -38.18 17.69
CA SER A 695 54.22 -38.46 18.94
C SER A 695 54.31 -37.19 19.79
N TYR A 696 54.35 -37.34 21.12
CA TYR A 696 54.38 -36.20 22.05
C TYR A 696 55.51 -36.34 23.05
N VAL A 697 56.15 -35.23 23.41
CA VAL A 697 57.23 -35.21 24.40
C VAL A 697 56.85 -34.26 25.52
N VAL A 698 56.82 -34.78 26.76
CA VAL A 698 56.65 -33.96 27.96
C VAL A 698 57.98 -33.32 28.28
N GLN A 699 57.98 -32.00 28.47
CA GLN A 699 59.15 -31.24 28.86
C GLN A 699 58.95 -30.57 30.22
N THR A 700 60.05 -30.40 30.96
CA THR A 700 60.06 -29.76 32.28
C THR A 700 61.05 -28.61 32.34
N ASN A 701 60.75 -27.60 33.18
CA ASN A 701 61.67 -26.54 33.56
C ASN A 701 61.40 -26.11 35.02
N ALA A 702 62.44 -25.71 35.76
CA ALA A 702 62.32 -25.16 37.10
C ALA A 702 61.79 -23.71 37.11
N SER A 703 61.77 -23.00 35.97
CA SER A 703 61.23 -21.65 35.84
C SER A 703 60.44 -21.48 34.54
N LEU A 704 59.31 -20.78 34.59
CA LEU A 704 58.56 -20.41 33.39
C LEU A 704 59.23 -19.30 32.59
N ALA A 705 59.94 -18.39 33.28
CA ALA A 705 60.51 -17.17 32.70
C ALA A 705 61.98 -17.31 32.29
N ASN A 706 62.72 -18.28 32.84
CA ASN A 706 64.17 -18.43 32.63
C ASN A 706 64.55 -19.89 32.37
N GLY A 707 65.57 -20.11 31.52
CA GLY A 707 66.08 -21.45 31.20
C GLY A 707 65.30 -22.19 30.09
N ALA A 708 65.86 -23.28 29.58
CA ALA A 708 65.25 -24.09 28.53
C ALA A 708 64.39 -25.22 29.12
N PHE A 709 63.31 -25.56 28.43
CA PHE A 709 62.56 -26.79 28.72
C PHE A 709 63.35 -28.00 28.24
N HIS A 710 63.45 -29.03 29.09
CA HIS A 710 64.16 -30.28 28.79
C HIS A 710 63.18 -31.45 28.67
N ASP A 711 63.43 -32.36 27.73
CA ASP A 711 62.62 -33.56 27.54
C ASP A 711 62.67 -34.45 28.79
N ALA A 712 61.50 -34.66 29.42
CA ALA A 712 61.31 -35.55 30.56
C ALA A 712 60.96 -36.98 30.12
N THR A 713 60.50 -37.14 28.87
CA THR A 713 60.09 -38.43 28.29
C THR A 713 60.78 -38.69 26.96
N GLN A 714 60.84 -39.96 26.56
CA GLN A 714 60.94 -40.31 25.14
C GLN A 714 59.62 -39.94 24.41
N PRO A 715 59.60 -39.88 23.07
CA PRO A 715 58.37 -39.65 22.33
C PRO A 715 57.28 -40.67 22.67
N ILE A 716 56.11 -40.18 23.07
CA ILE A 716 54.92 -40.97 23.37
C ILE A 716 54.08 -41.01 22.09
N ALA A 717 54.15 -42.12 21.36
CA ALA A 717 53.39 -42.31 20.14
C ALA A 717 51.91 -42.61 20.43
N VAL A 718 51.00 -41.92 19.73
CA VAL A 718 49.56 -42.16 19.80
C VAL A 718 49.14 -42.91 18.55
N GLY A 719 48.79 -44.19 18.70
CA GLY A 719 48.25 -45.00 17.61
C GLY A 719 46.74 -44.81 17.42
N GLY A 720 46.20 -45.27 16.28
CA GLY A 720 44.78 -45.20 15.96
C GLY A 720 44.47 -44.17 14.86
N ALA A 721 43.24 -43.66 14.84
CA ALA A 721 42.78 -42.62 13.92
C ALA A 721 41.99 -41.55 14.69
N GLY A 722 42.08 -40.30 14.22
CA GLY A 722 41.35 -39.16 14.77
C GLY A 722 41.97 -38.55 16.03
N GLU A 723 41.22 -37.62 16.61
CA GLU A 723 41.58 -36.89 17.82
C GLU A 723 41.18 -37.65 19.09
N GLY A 724 41.88 -37.35 20.18
CA GLY A 724 41.68 -37.98 21.48
C GLY A 724 42.44 -37.27 22.59
N THR A 725 42.64 -37.98 23.70
CA THR A 725 43.42 -37.48 24.84
C THR A 725 44.40 -38.54 25.31
N THR A 726 45.56 -38.11 25.81
CA THR A 726 46.52 -38.98 26.47
C THR A 726 47.06 -38.33 27.74
N ASN A 727 47.88 -39.07 28.47
CA ASN A 727 48.47 -38.58 29.70
C ASN A 727 49.85 -39.17 29.98
N TYR A 728 50.58 -38.49 30.86
CA TYR A 728 51.86 -38.95 31.40
C TYR A 728 51.93 -38.69 32.90
N VAL A 729 52.41 -39.67 33.66
CA VAL A 729 52.63 -39.55 35.10
C VAL A 729 54.12 -39.38 35.35
N GLN A 730 54.52 -38.22 35.89
CA GLN A 730 55.87 -37.95 36.36
C GLN A 730 56.00 -38.42 37.82
N PRO A 731 56.73 -39.52 38.09
CA PRO A 731 56.94 -40.01 39.44
C PRO A 731 57.72 -38.98 40.28
N GLY A 732 57.27 -38.72 41.50
CA GLY A 732 57.91 -37.74 42.40
C GLY A 732 57.77 -36.26 41.96
N GLY A 733 56.96 -35.97 40.94
CA GLY A 733 56.77 -34.61 40.42
C GLY A 733 56.19 -33.61 41.42
N ALA A 734 55.50 -34.09 42.47
CA ALA A 734 54.88 -33.28 43.51
C ALA A 734 55.72 -33.17 44.80
N THR A 735 56.95 -33.71 44.81
CA THR A 735 57.87 -33.68 45.97
C THR A 735 59.08 -32.75 45.78
N ASN A 736 59.25 -32.15 44.59
CA ASN A 736 60.36 -31.26 44.24
C ASN A 736 59.99 -29.77 44.31
N LYS A 737 60.98 -28.86 44.08
CA LYS A 737 60.72 -27.42 43.84
C LYS A 737 59.73 -27.24 42.69
N ALA A 738 59.00 -26.12 42.66
CA ALA A 738 58.01 -25.81 41.61
C ALA A 738 58.58 -26.10 40.22
N THR A 739 57.96 -27.03 39.50
CA THR A 739 58.37 -27.49 38.17
C THR A 739 57.24 -27.17 37.20
N TYR A 740 57.58 -26.52 36.10
CA TYR A 740 56.67 -26.19 35.01
C TYR A 740 56.73 -27.28 33.95
N TYR A 741 55.57 -27.65 33.42
CA TYR A 741 55.42 -28.67 32.38
C TYR A 741 54.91 -28.03 31.11
N ARG A 742 55.36 -28.53 29.96
CA ARG A 742 54.70 -28.31 28.66
C ARG A 742 54.78 -29.58 27.84
N VAL A 743 53.90 -29.70 26.85
CA VAL A 743 53.95 -30.78 25.87
C VAL A 743 54.32 -30.16 24.52
N ARG A 744 55.24 -30.80 23.80
CA ARG A 744 55.53 -30.47 22.41
C ARG A 744 55.26 -31.68 21.53
N LEU A 745 55.01 -31.42 20.25
CA LEU A 745 55.04 -32.45 19.23
C LEU A 745 56.44 -33.07 19.17
N GLY A 746 56.49 -34.40 19.14
CA GLY A 746 57.67 -35.20 18.92
C GLY A 746 57.96 -35.38 17.42
N PRO A 747 59.16 -35.87 17.07
CA PRO A 747 59.54 -36.13 15.70
C PRO A 747 58.75 -37.28 15.06
#